data_AF-A0A7J4HX52-F1
#
_entry.id   AF-A0A7J4HX52-F1
#
_cell.length_a   1.000
_cell.length_b   1.000
_cell.length_c   1.000
_cell.angle_alpha   90.00
_cell.angle_beta   90.00
_cell.angle_gamma   90.00
#
_symmetry.space_group_name_H-M   'P 1'
#
loop_
_entity.id
_entity.type
_entity.pdbx_description
1 polymer ?
#
loop_
_entity_poly.entity_id
_entity_poly.type
_entity_poly.pdbx_seq_one_letter_code
_entity_poly.pdbx_strand_id
1 'polypeptide(L)'
;MELNFDEVLIADLHIHSRFSRACSKNITFENLVKWARIKGLNLLGTGDFTHPTWINEIKEKLKDNGEGFYYSKDGFPFIITGEISLIYTQEWGRRVHLVLLVPSIEVAEEINSYLDTKGRRDYDGRPIFKISCEEFTKEMKKISKDIEVIPAHCLVPNSLIHVKGGLKKIKDITIGDFVLTHKARYKKVTNIYQRNYSGQVIEVVPACMKVGTFFTPEHPIYSIKTYKNCKNVPHTVCKPSCAYLKKGCKAKEFENYKPQFRCIKELEKGDVILYPREKEVKEKNFILLSNFTRGYLNKGYLRARKEKDFIKNVPIKNKIEISKSFCRLVGYYLAEGYGSNDYIAFTFNEDEKYYINDVKNLLREIFGDYFKINLKEEKSKGVSIFVYSKLLSEFFKMFYLDKPYIAKNKILPEWFIFLPPEKLKELVIGWWRGDAGYSVSKNLFNQFKRIFLKIGIVPSISVILSDSVNKRRSLRQNHINGRNIIAKNDLYHFNVLSFFKENLDLLNLPEFKMFKTKLNRRKAWIDEDYVYLPIIKINKKNYKGDVYNLEVDTDNSYLTENLSVHNCWTPWFGVYGSNSGFDSLKEAFGSEFDNIHAIETGMSSDPKMNWGIKDLKDKSIVSFSDAHSFWPFRLGREATIFKKCDSYSELIRQIKENNFLGTVETDPAYGKYHWDGHRNCKFSCGPDKSKKLNNLCPVCKKPLIIGVENRVLELEDKTINYANKKKYFTLLPLHEIIALSIGASNMESNKVWVIYNELIKDFGNEFNILLNVSLDDLLKKIDDKLARLIIKNRLGKIKVKPGYDGEYGVAEL
;
A
#
# COMPACT_ATOMS: atom_id res chain seq x y z
N MET A 1 23.03 14.15 -38.29
CA MET A 1 23.81 13.28 -37.40
C MET A 1 22.99 12.05 -37.08
N GLU A 2 23.09 11.07 -37.97
CA GLU A 2 22.91 9.66 -37.63
C GLU A 2 23.84 9.27 -36.46
N LEU A 3 23.52 8.18 -35.78
CA LEU A 3 24.47 7.53 -34.87
C LEU A 3 25.31 6.56 -35.71
N ASN A 4 26.63 6.73 -35.72
CA ASN A 4 27.50 5.68 -36.23
C ASN A 4 27.55 4.55 -35.18
N PHE A 5 26.79 3.49 -35.41
CA PHE A 5 26.65 2.37 -34.46
C PHE A 5 27.98 1.64 -34.19
N ASP A 6 28.98 1.79 -35.05
CA ASP A 6 30.31 1.18 -34.87
C ASP A 6 31.25 2.03 -33.98
N GLU A 7 30.91 3.30 -33.70
CA GLU A 7 31.72 4.27 -32.92
C GLU A 7 31.12 4.60 -31.54
N VAL A 8 29.95 4.04 -31.21
CA VAL A 8 29.25 4.28 -29.94
C VAL A 8 29.18 3.02 -29.08
N LEU A 9 28.89 3.23 -27.80
CA LEU A 9 28.57 2.18 -26.84
C LEU A 9 27.24 2.53 -26.15
N ILE A 10 26.17 1.82 -26.47
CA ILE A 10 24.86 2.00 -25.84
C ILE A 10 24.76 1.04 -24.65
N ALA A 11 24.64 1.60 -23.45
CA ALA A 11 24.69 0.85 -22.19
C ALA A 11 23.41 1.01 -21.35
N ASP A 12 23.00 -0.09 -20.73
CA ASP A 12 21.90 -0.17 -19.78
C ASP A 12 22.44 -0.70 -18.45
N LEU A 13 22.79 0.21 -17.54
CA LEU A 13 23.60 -0.07 -16.35
C LEU A 13 22.77 -0.35 -15.09
N HIS A 14 21.48 0.03 -15.10
CA HIS A 14 20.53 -0.22 -14.03
C HIS A 14 19.54 -1.33 -14.43
N ILE A 15 19.91 -2.57 -14.11
CA ILE A 15 19.07 -3.75 -14.25
C ILE A 15 19.05 -4.54 -12.93
N HIS A 16 18.09 -5.44 -12.76
CA HIS A 16 18.01 -6.31 -11.58
C HIS A 16 18.17 -7.79 -11.91
N SER A 17 18.69 -8.54 -10.94
CA SER A 17 18.85 -9.98 -11.00
C SER A 17 17.54 -10.71 -10.70
N ARG A 18 17.53 -12.03 -10.97
CA ARG A 18 16.48 -12.96 -10.50
C ARG A 18 16.36 -13.07 -8.97
N PHE A 19 17.26 -12.47 -8.19
CA PHE A 19 17.23 -12.44 -6.73
C PHE A 19 16.58 -11.18 -6.15
N SER A 20 16.31 -10.15 -6.96
CA SER A 20 15.49 -9.02 -6.48
C SER A 20 13.99 -9.28 -6.60
N ARG A 21 13.21 -8.66 -5.70
CA ARG A 21 11.75 -8.77 -5.70
C ARG A 21 11.15 -8.27 -7.03
N ALA A 22 10.01 -8.84 -7.39
CA ALA A 22 9.25 -8.57 -8.63
C ALA A 22 10.00 -8.81 -9.96
N CYS A 23 11.22 -9.37 -9.95
CA CYS A 23 12.00 -9.66 -11.15
C CYS A 23 11.65 -11.03 -11.75
N SER A 24 11.92 -11.19 -13.06
CA SER A 24 11.74 -12.47 -13.75
C SER A 24 12.76 -13.52 -13.27
N LYS A 25 12.29 -14.70 -12.88
CA LYS A 25 13.15 -15.83 -12.47
C LYS A 25 14.13 -16.30 -13.54
N ASN A 26 13.85 -15.98 -14.80
CA ASN A 26 14.63 -16.38 -15.97
C ASN A 26 15.65 -15.29 -16.38
N ILE A 27 15.91 -14.28 -15.54
CA ILE A 27 17.08 -13.40 -15.70
C ILE A 27 18.34 -14.22 -15.38
N THR A 28 19.07 -14.55 -16.43
CA THR A 28 20.38 -15.20 -16.42
C THR A 28 21.26 -14.49 -17.45
N PHE A 29 22.58 -14.64 -17.36
CA PHE A 29 23.51 -13.98 -18.29
C PHE A 29 23.24 -14.35 -19.75
N GLU A 30 22.87 -15.60 -20.03
CA GLU A 30 22.56 -16.07 -21.39
C GLU A 30 21.33 -15.35 -21.98
N ASN A 31 20.27 -15.17 -21.18
CA ASN A 31 19.09 -14.40 -21.59
C ASN A 31 19.40 -12.90 -21.71
N LEU A 32 20.13 -12.32 -20.74
CA LEU A 32 20.52 -10.91 -20.79
C LEU A 32 21.34 -10.60 -22.04
N VAL A 33 22.39 -11.39 -22.33
CA VAL A 33 23.23 -11.23 -23.53
C VAL A 33 22.41 -11.40 -24.81
N LYS A 34 21.58 -12.44 -24.90
CA LYS A 34 20.72 -12.67 -26.08
C LYS A 34 19.84 -11.45 -26.37
N TRP A 35 19.12 -10.95 -25.37
CA TRP A 35 18.15 -9.89 -25.59
C TRP A 35 18.78 -8.50 -25.64
N ALA A 36 19.94 -8.28 -25.02
CA ALA A 36 20.76 -7.08 -25.22
C ALA A 36 21.25 -6.98 -26.66
N ARG A 37 21.79 -8.06 -27.24
CA ARG A 37 22.20 -8.11 -28.66
C ARG A 37 21.01 -7.86 -29.61
N ILE A 38 19.84 -8.46 -29.35
CA ILE A 38 18.60 -8.22 -30.11
C ILE A 38 18.12 -6.77 -29.96
N LYS A 39 18.25 -6.17 -28.78
CA LYS A 39 17.90 -4.76 -28.53
C LYS A 39 18.85 -3.78 -29.24
N GLY A 40 20.12 -4.14 -29.40
CA GLY A 40 21.19 -3.27 -29.90
C GLY A 40 22.01 -2.62 -28.78
N LEU A 41 21.95 -3.15 -27.56
CA LEU A 41 22.82 -2.74 -26.46
C LEU A 41 24.23 -3.32 -26.65
N ASN A 42 25.25 -2.53 -26.32
CA ASN A 42 26.67 -2.90 -26.41
C ASN A 42 27.26 -3.28 -25.04
N LEU A 43 26.69 -2.78 -23.94
CA LEU A 43 27.14 -3.00 -22.55
C LEU A 43 25.93 -3.15 -21.62
N LEU A 44 26.06 -3.96 -20.57
CA LEU A 44 25.09 -4.06 -19.47
C LEU A 44 25.76 -3.81 -18.11
N GLY A 45 24.97 -3.35 -17.14
CA GLY A 45 25.30 -3.57 -15.73
C GLY A 45 25.01 -5.01 -15.32
N THR A 46 25.72 -5.56 -14.33
CA THR A 46 25.36 -6.88 -13.78
C THR A 46 24.04 -6.88 -13.02
N GLY A 47 23.67 -5.75 -12.43
CA GLY A 47 22.65 -5.66 -11.38
C GLY A 47 23.07 -6.37 -10.09
N ASP A 48 22.48 -5.95 -8.98
CA ASP A 48 22.44 -6.63 -7.67
C ASP A 48 23.72 -7.32 -7.17
N PHE A 49 24.93 -6.80 -7.44
CA PHE A 49 26.21 -7.45 -7.03
C PHE A 49 26.28 -7.74 -5.52
N THR A 50 25.45 -7.06 -4.72
CA THR A 50 25.40 -7.25 -3.28
C THR A 50 24.84 -8.60 -2.85
N HIS A 51 24.06 -9.29 -3.70
CA HIS A 51 23.45 -10.56 -3.34
C HIS A 51 24.47 -11.72 -3.39
N PRO A 52 24.70 -12.47 -2.28
CA PRO A 52 25.78 -13.46 -2.21
C PRO A 52 25.74 -14.56 -3.28
N THR A 53 24.55 -15.00 -3.69
CA THR A 53 24.44 -15.98 -4.78
C THR A 53 24.72 -15.36 -6.16
N TRP A 54 24.38 -14.08 -6.36
CA TRP A 54 24.55 -13.42 -7.66
C TRP A 54 26.00 -13.02 -7.91
N ILE A 55 26.75 -12.57 -6.90
CA ILE A 55 28.18 -12.29 -7.06
C ILE A 55 29.00 -13.56 -7.34
N ASN A 56 28.59 -14.71 -6.80
CA ASN A 56 29.18 -15.99 -7.17
C ASN A 56 28.87 -16.38 -8.62
N GLU A 57 27.65 -16.12 -9.11
CA GLU A 57 27.29 -16.34 -10.52
C GLU A 57 28.01 -15.35 -11.46
N ILE A 58 28.20 -14.09 -11.07
CA ILE A 58 29.04 -13.10 -11.76
C ILE A 58 30.46 -13.65 -11.92
N LYS A 59 31.09 -14.10 -10.83
CA LYS A 59 32.43 -14.71 -10.82
C LYS A 59 32.55 -15.99 -11.65
N GLU A 60 31.48 -16.79 -11.75
CA GLU A 60 31.50 -18.04 -12.51
C GLU A 60 31.26 -17.82 -14.02
N LYS A 61 30.41 -16.86 -14.39
CA LYS A 61 29.92 -16.68 -15.78
C LYS A 61 30.66 -15.60 -16.57
N LEU A 62 31.28 -14.63 -15.90
CA LEU A 62 31.98 -13.52 -16.54
C LEU A 62 33.48 -13.57 -16.27
N LYS A 63 34.28 -13.10 -17.23
CA LYS A 63 35.74 -13.01 -17.14
C LYS A 63 36.18 -11.55 -17.19
N ASP A 64 37.03 -11.16 -16.26
CA ASP A 64 37.66 -9.83 -16.24
C ASP A 64 38.54 -9.61 -17.49
N ASN A 65 38.64 -8.37 -17.97
CA ASN A 65 39.63 -7.95 -18.96
C ASN A 65 40.86 -7.23 -18.37
N GLY A 66 40.86 -6.96 -17.05
CA GLY A 66 41.91 -6.21 -16.35
C GLY A 66 41.64 -4.70 -16.27
N GLU A 67 40.61 -4.21 -16.98
CA GLU A 67 40.23 -2.79 -17.09
C GLU A 67 38.83 -2.52 -16.50
N GLY A 68 38.29 -3.48 -15.73
CA GLY A 68 36.99 -3.39 -15.05
C GLY A 68 35.77 -3.71 -15.93
N PHE A 69 35.97 -4.25 -17.14
CA PHE A 69 34.90 -4.79 -17.99
C PHE A 69 34.91 -6.32 -17.94
N TYR A 70 33.74 -6.92 -17.73
CA TYR A 70 33.55 -8.35 -17.46
C TYR A 70 32.81 -9.02 -18.62
N TYR A 71 33.47 -9.91 -19.34
CA TYR A 71 32.97 -10.51 -20.58
C TYR A 71 32.31 -11.87 -20.30
N SER A 72 31.09 -12.04 -20.80
CA SER A 72 30.44 -13.35 -20.84
C SER A 72 31.18 -14.33 -21.75
N LYS A 73 30.87 -15.62 -21.62
CA LYS A 73 31.39 -16.69 -22.50
C LYS A 73 31.27 -16.36 -24.00
N ASP A 74 30.20 -15.66 -24.39
CA ASP A 74 29.88 -15.30 -25.77
C ASP A 74 30.32 -13.86 -26.12
N GLY A 75 31.35 -13.35 -25.43
CA GLY A 75 32.02 -12.08 -25.76
C GLY A 75 31.12 -10.84 -25.66
N PHE A 76 30.21 -10.79 -24.69
CA PHE A 76 29.41 -9.60 -24.39
C PHE A 76 29.87 -8.97 -23.07
N PRO A 77 30.22 -7.67 -23.04
CA PRO A 77 30.76 -7.03 -21.85
C PRO A 77 29.67 -6.62 -20.85
N PHE A 78 30.07 -6.58 -19.58
CA PHE A 78 29.33 -6.07 -18.45
C PHE A 78 30.24 -5.18 -17.60
N ILE A 79 29.66 -4.30 -16.78
CA ILE A 79 30.34 -3.73 -15.60
C ILE A 79 29.59 -4.10 -14.32
N ILE A 80 30.28 -4.10 -13.18
CA ILE A 80 29.67 -4.47 -11.91
C ILE A 80 28.75 -3.34 -11.42
N THR A 81 27.46 -3.64 -11.30
CA THR A 81 26.43 -2.68 -10.84
C THR A 81 25.44 -3.33 -9.88
N GLY A 82 24.72 -2.51 -9.11
CA GLY A 82 23.68 -2.94 -8.18
C GLY A 82 23.10 -1.79 -7.36
N GLU A 83 21.92 -1.97 -6.76
CA GLU A 83 21.17 -0.86 -6.15
C GLU A 83 20.90 -1.09 -4.65
N ILE A 84 21.13 -0.09 -3.78
CA ILE A 84 21.13 -0.26 -2.31
C ILE A 84 20.18 0.69 -1.57
N SER A 85 19.09 0.19 -0.94
CA SER A 85 18.12 1.04 -0.21
C SER A 85 18.64 1.56 1.14
N LEU A 86 19.20 2.77 1.17
CA LEU A 86 19.44 3.53 2.40
C LEU A 86 18.16 4.10 2.97
N ILE A 87 17.82 3.77 4.22
CA ILE A 87 16.58 4.25 4.83
C ILE A 87 16.83 4.74 6.26
N TYR A 88 17.08 6.04 6.35
CA TYR A 88 17.66 6.72 7.50
C TYR A 88 16.81 7.92 7.97
N THR A 89 17.35 8.76 8.85
CA THR A 89 16.67 9.95 9.37
C THR A 89 17.62 11.14 9.37
N GLN A 90 17.19 12.24 8.77
CA GLN A 90 17.90 13.52 8.66
C GLN A 90 16.82 14.60 8.72
N GLU A 91 16.57 15.07 9.96
CA GLU A 91 15.40 15.83 10.44
C GLU A 91 14.06 15.10 10.31
N TRP A 92 13.79 14.51 9.15
CA TRP A 92 12.72 13.56 8.90
C TRP A 92 13.25 12.27 8.26
N GLY A 93 12.38 11.28 8.07
CA GLY A 93 12.74 10.08 7.35
C GLY A 93 13.06 10.43 5.89
N ARG A 94 14.32 10.23 5.49
CA ARG A 94 14.79 10.21 4.11
C ARG A 94 14.89 8.76 3.70
N ARG A 95 14.56 8.43 2.46
CA ARG A 95 14.87 7.08 1.97
C ARG A 95 15.33 7.07 0.51
N VAL A 96 16.41 6.32 0.28
CA VAL A 96 17.42 6.47 -0.76
C VAL A 96 18.06 5.11 -1.14
N HIS A 97 17.52 4.30 -2.09
CA HIS A 97 18.30 3.43 -3.03
C HIS A 97 19.60 4.12 -3.39
N LEU A 98 20.62 3.39 -3.80
CA LEU A 98 21.75 3.97 -4.48
C LEU A 98 22.19 3.02 -5.58
N VAL A 99 21.86 3.32 -6.83
CA VAL A 99 22.44 2.65 -8.00
C VAL A 99 23.94 2.87 -7.96
N LEU A 100 24.69 1.77 -7.84
CA LEU A 100 26.14 1.75 -7.82
C LEU A 100 26.69 1.27 -9.14
N LEU A 101 27.71 1.98 -9.61
CA LEU A 101 28.68 1.48 -10.57
C LEU A 101 29.95 1.18 -9.77
N VAL A 102 30.62 0.05 -10.02
CA VAL A 102 31.78 -0.42 -9.22
C VAL A 102 32.91 -0.89 -10.14
N PRO A 103 34.18 -0.49 -9.91
CA PRO A 103 35.29 -0.74 -10.84
C PRO A 103 35.70 -2.19 -11.00
N SER A 104 35.55 -3.03 -9.97
CA SER A 104 35.92 -4.44 -10.04
C SER A 104 35.10 -5.31 -9.07
N ILE A 105 35.22 -6.63 -9.21
CA ILE A 105 34.59 -7.60 -8.31
C ILE A 105 35.21 -7.54 -6.90
N GLU A 106 36.49 -7.26 -6.77
CA GLU A 106 37.20 -7.13 -5.49
C GLU A 106 36.66 -5.92 -4.71
N VAL A 107 36.51 -4.77 -5.39
CA VAL A 107 35.90 -3.57 -4.80
C VAL A 107 34.42 -3.82 -4.45
N ALA A 108 33.71 -4.63 -5.25
CA ALA A 108 32.36 -5.09 -4.91
C ALA A 108 32.33 -5.99 -3.66
N GLU A 109 33.39 -6.78 -3.41
CA GLU A 109 33.56 -7.58 -2.19
C GLU A 109 34.00 -6.75 -0.97
N GLU A 110 34.78 -5.68 -1.15
CA GLU A 110 35.04 -4.70 -0.10
C GLU A 110 33.78 -3.94 0.31
N ILE A 111 32.98 -3.47 -0.65
CA ILE A 111 31.65 -2.89 -0.39
C ILE A 111 30.79 -3.90 0.36
N ASN A 112 30.70 -5.14 -0.12
CA ASN A 112 29.94 -6.19 0.54
C ASN A 112 30.42 -6.46 1.97
N SER A 113 31.73 -6.47 2.22
CA SER A 113 32.32 -6.65 3.55
C SER A 113 31.95 -5.49 4.49
N TYR A 114 31.99 -4.25 3.99
CA TYR A 114 31.48 -3.09 4.72
C TYR A 114 29.97 -3.22 5.02
N LEU A 115 29.17 -3.62 4.04
CA LEU A 115 27.72 -3.78 4.17
C LEU A 115 27.35 -4.90 5.17
N ASP A 116 28.12 -5.98 5.23
CA ASP A 116 27.93 -7.07 6.20
C ASP A 116 28.20 -6.61 7.65
N THR A 117 28.99 -5.54 7.87
CA THR A 117 29.06 -4.87 9.19
C THR A 117 27.81 -4.06 9.54
N LYS A 118 27.02 -3.66 8.54
CA LYS A 118 25.87 -2.75 8.67
C LYS A 118 24.51 -3.47 8.62
N GLY A 119 24.43 -4.68 8.05
CA GLY A 119 23.19 -5.44 7.89
C GLY A 119 23.33 -6.76 7.13
N ARG A 120 22.21 -7.31 6.65
CA ARG A 120 22.14 -8.49 5.77
C ARG A 120 21.88 -8.08 4.32
N ARG A 121 22.33 -8.90 3.37
CA ARG A 121 22.20 -8.67 1.91
C ARG A 121 21.74 -9.90 1.09
N ASP A 122 21.24 -10.92 1.78
CA ASP A 122 20.91 -12.25 1.24
C ASP A 122 19.39 -12.53 1.11
N TYR A 123 18.56 -11.48 1.07
CA TYR A 123 17.09 -11.60 1.05
C TYR A 123 16.41 -10.83 -0.09
N ASP A 124 17.15 -9.99 -0.80
CA ASP A 124 16.75 -9.20 -1.96
C ASP A 124 18.04 -8.77 -2.67
N GLY A 125 18.02 -8.69 -4.00
CA GLY A 125 19.09 -8.06 -4.78
C GLY A 125 19.30 -6.57 -4.45
N ARG A 126 18.28 -5.93 -3.85
CA ARG A 126 18.30 -4.56 -3.32
C ARG A 126 18.35 -4.54 -1.79
N PRO A 127 19.54 -4.66 -1.17
CA PRO A 127 19.66 -4.73 0.29
C PRO A 127 19.44 -3.37 0.96
N ILE A 128 18.85 -3.41 2.14
CA ILE A 128 18.29 -2.23 2.83
C ILE A 128 19.08 -1.89 4.11
N PHE A 129 19.70 -0.71 4.15
CA PHE A 129 20.52 -0.22 5.26
C PHE A 129 19.96 1.07 5.89
N LYS A 130 20.63 1.62 6.92
CA LYS A 130 20.19 2.81 7.69
C LYS A 130 21.24 3.92 7.73
N ILE A 131 22.10 3.93 6.72
CA ILE A 131 23.22 4.85 6.54
C ILE A 131 22.66 6.13 5.89
N SER A 132 23.20 7.32 6.17
CA SER A 132 22.79 8.52 5.41
C SER A 132 23.41 8.53 4.01
N CYS A 133 22.88 9.32 3.06
CA CYS A 133 23.53 9.46 1.75
C CYS A 133 24.97 9.96 1.90
N GLU A 134 25.18 10.92 2.81
CA GLU A 134 26.49 11.47 3.14
C GLU A 134 27.42 10.43 3.77
N GLU A 135 27.02 9.72 4.84
CA GLU A 135 27.83 8.65 5.44
C GLU A 135 28.14 7.55 4.41
N PHE A 136 27.14 7.11 3.65
CA PHE A 136 27.31 6.04 2.69
C PHE A 136 28.25 6.43 1.55
N THR A 137 28.01 7.58 0.91
CA THR A 137 28.86 8.06 -0.20
C THR A 137 30.29 8.24 0.29
N LYS A 138 30.48 8.78 1.50
CA LYS A 138 31.78 8.92 2.14
C LYS A 138 32.49 7.57 2.35
N GLU A 139 31.80 6.56 2.86
CA GLU A 139 32.40 5.23 3.04
C GLU A 139 32.64 4.53 1.69
N MET A 140 31.78 4.71 0.67
CA MET A 140 32.06 4.22 -0.68
C MET A 140 33.32 4.88 -1.27
N LYS A 141 33.42 6.22 -1.23
CA LYS A 141 34.58 6.97 -1.73
C LYS A 141 35.88 6.70 -0.94
N LYS A 142 35.81 6.13 0.28
CA LYS A 142 36.97 5.59 1.01
C LYS A 142 37.41 4.22 0.48
N ILE A 143 36.46 3.33 0.16
CA ILE A 143 36.74 2.01 -0.42
C ILE A 143 37.32 2.19 -1.83
N SER A 144 36.64 2.96 -2.68
CA SER A 144 37.21 3.44 -3.94
C SER A 144 36.58 4.76 -4.38
N LYS A 145 37.42 5.68 -4.88
CA LYS A 145 36.98 6.99 -5.40
C LYS A 145 36.13 6.88 -6.67
N ASP A 146 36.07 5.69 -7.27
CA ASP A 146 35.48 5.44 -8.59
C ASP A 146 34.11 4.72 -8.55
N ILE A 147 33.43 4.71 -7.39
CA ILE A 147 32.04 4.22 -7.19
C ILE A 147 30.99 5.37 -7.32
N GLU A 148 29.76 5.14 -7.84
CA GLU A 148 28.67 6.15 -8.11
C GLU A 148 27.23 5.76 -7.49
N VAL A 149 26.10 6.57 -7.50
CA VAL A 149 25.02 6.59 -6.38
C VAL A 149 23.51 7.19 -6.62
N ILE A 150 22.29 6.51 -6.45
CA ILE A 150 20.80 7.01 -6.67
C ILE A 150 19.42 6.38 -5.92
N PRO A 151 18.33 7.09 -5.32
CA PRO A 151 17.19 6.83 -4.21
C PRO A 151 15.80 5.95 -4.05
N ALA A 152 15.21 5.63 -2.78
CA ALA A 152 14.03 4.70 -2.31
C ALA A 152 13.66 4.19 -0.78
N HIS A 153 12.49 3.50 -0.42
CA HIS A 153 11.70 3.46 0.94
C HIS A 153 11.05 2.16 1.67
N CYS A 154 10.64 2.15 3.02
CA CYS A 154 9.69 1.16 3.78
C CYS A 154 9.24 1.38 5.34
N LEU A 155 8.30 0.58 6.01
CA LEU A 155 7.45 0.82 7.29
C LEU A 155 6.97 -0.34 8.33
N VAL A 156 7.02 -0.15 9.69
CA VAL A 156 6.84 -1.01 10.97
C VAL A 156 6.04 -2.38 11.12
N PRO A 157 6.21 -3.22 12.22
CA PRO A 157 5.70 -4.64 12.34
C PRO A 157 4.43 -5.01 13.14
N ASN A 158 4.23 -4.49 14.35
CA ASN A 158 3.13 -4.95 15.25
C ASN A 158 1.80 -4.25 14.96
N SER A 159 1.79 -3.36 13.96
CA SER A 159 0.62 -2.66 13.47
C SER A 159 -0.42 -3.65 12.97
N LEU A 160 -1.65 -3.53 13.46
CA LEU A 160 -2.77 -4.35 13.04
C LEU A 160 -3.38 -3.78 11.76
N ILE A 161 -3.61 -4.65 10.77
CA ILE A 161 -4.20 -4.33 9.46
C ILE A 161 -5.53 -5.06 9.34
N HIS A 162 -6.54 -4.40 8.77
CA HIS A 162 -7.83 -5.03 8.45
C HIS A 162 -7.67 -5.97 7.26
N VAL A 163 -7.68 -7.27 7.53
CA VAL A 163 -7.76 -8.34 6.54
C VAL A 163 -9.19 -8.85 6.38
N LYS A 164 -9.46 -9.62 5.33
CA LYS A 164 -10.75 -10.29 5.13
C LYS A 164 -10.90 -11.38 6.20
N GLY A 165 -11.78 -11.14 7.17
CA GLY A 165 -11.98 -12.02 8.33
C GLY A 165 -11.37 -11.53 9.65
N GLY A 166 -10.82 -10.30 9.73
CA GLY A 166 -10.44 -9.69 11.02
C GLY A 166 -9.22 -8.78 10.95
N LEU A 167 -8.50 -8.67 12.06
CA LEU A 167 -7.22 -7.97 12.18
C LEU A 167 -6.05 -8.97 12.22
N LYS A 168 -5.06 -8.77 11.35
CA LYS A 168 -3.76 -9.47 11.37
C LYS A 168 -2.67 -8.45 11.71
N LYS A 169 -1.57 -8.84 12.36
CA LYS A 169 -0.39 -7.94 12.44
C LYS A 169 0.28 -7.92 11.08
N ILE A 170 0.83 -6.79 10.64
CA ILE A 170 1.49 -6.69 9.33
C ILE A 170 2.65 -7.69 9.17
N LYS A 171 3.38 -8.01 10.25
CA LYS A 171 4.40 -9.07 10.25
C LYS A 171 3.88 -10.52 10.09
N ASP A 172 2.58 -10.73 10.26
CA ASP A 172 1.92 -12.03 10.15
C ASP A 172 1.12 -12.16 8.83
N ILE A 173 1.14 -11.12 7.98
CA ILE A 173 0.46 -11.10 6.67
C ILE A 173 1.22 -11.95 5.66
N THR A 174 0.47 -12.55 4.74
CA THR A 174 0.95 -13.45 3.70
C THR A 174 0.53 -12.95 2.32
N ILE A 175 1.38 -13.12 1.30
CA ILE A 175 1.01 -12.78 -0.09
C ILE A 175 -0.24 -13.57 -0.47
N GLY A 176 -1.25 -12.89 -1.00
CA GLY A 176 -2.57 -13.46 -1.23
C GLY A 176 -3.62 -13.19 -0.15
N ASP A 177 -3.24 -12.69 1.03
CA ASP A 177 -4.19 -12.12 1.98
C ASP A 177 -4.95 -10.95 1.30
N PHE A 178 -6.22 -10.75 1.67
CA PHE A 178 -7.00 -9.61 1.20
C PHE A 178 -7.07 -8.55 2.31
N VAL A 179 -6.52 -7.35 2.06
CA VAL A 179 -6.55 -6.20 2.98
C VAL A 179 -7.59 -5.17 2.53
N LEU A 180 -8.18 -4.47 3.50
CA LEU A 180 -9.14 -3.40 3.27
C LEU A 180 -8.38 -2.11 2.88
N THR A 181 -8.75 -1.45 1.79
CA THR A 181 -8.04 -0.26 1.26
C THR A 181 -8.65 1.06 1.72
N HIS A 182 -8.02 2.19 1.38
CA HIS A 182 -8.60 3.51 1.65
C HIS A 182 -9.95 3.75 0.93
N LYS A 183 -10.34 2.92 -0.05
CA LYS A 183 -11.61 3.02 -0.78
C LYS A 183 -12.68 2.06 -0.26
N ALA A 184 -12.59 1.63 1.01
CA ALA A 184 -13.54 0.74 1.69
C ALA A 184 -13.77 -0.63 1.01
N ARG A 185 -12.80 -1.10 0.20
CA ARG A 185 -12.89 -2.37 -0.54
C ARG A 185 -11.71 -3.28 -0.25
N TYR A 186 -11.91 -4.60 -0.38
CA TYR A 186 -10.85 -5.58 -0.16
C TYR A 186 -10.02 -5.81 -1.42
N LYS A 187 -8.68 -5.79 -1.28
CA LYS A 187 -7.72 -6.05 -2.35
C LYS A 187 -6.58 -6.96 -1.92
N LYS A 188 -6.05 -7.72 -2.88
CA LYS A 188 -5.04 -8.76 -2.64
C LYS A 188 -3.68 -8.12 -2.35
N VAL A 189 -2.99 -8.61 -1.32
CA VAL A 189 -1.58 -8.30 -1.07
C VAL A 189 -0.75 -9.01 -2.15
N THR A 190 -0.06 -8.23 -2.99
CA THR A 190 0.78 -8.72 -4.10
C THR A 190 2.20 -9.00 -3.65
N ASN A 191 2.72 -8.20 -2.72
CA ASN A 191 4.09 -8.29 -2.23
C ASN A 191 4.18 -7.82 -0.76
N ILE A 192 5.19 -8.27 -0.04
CA ILE A 192 5.45 -7.89 1.36
C ILE A 192 6.92 -7.53 1.49
N TYR A 193 7.17 -6.31 1.94
CA TYR A 193 8.50 -5.81 2.21
C TYR A 193 8.82 -6.00 3.70
N GLN A 194 10.09 -6.21 4.03
CA GLN A 194 10.63 -6.22 5.39
C GLN A 194 12.08 -5.72 5.34
N ARG A 195 12.45 -4.88 6.31
CA ARG A 195 13.79 -4.37 6.59
C ARG A 195 13.95 -4.15 8.10
N ASN A 196 15.15 -3.86 8.58
CA ASN A 196 15.32 -3.38 9.95
C ASN A 196 15.22 -1.83 10.01
N TYR A 197 14.82 -1.26 11.15
CA TYR A 197 14.81 0.18 11.43
C TYR A 197 15.49 0.50 12.76
N SER A 198 15.95 1.74 12.92
CA SER A 198 16.52 2.29 14.15
C SER A 198 16.37 3.79 14.06
N GLY A 199 15.48 4.38 14.85
CA GLY A 199 15.14 5.79 14.75
C GLY A 199 13.86 6.13 15.51
N GLN A 200 13.34 7.34 15.31
CA GLN A 200 12.04 7.70 15.89
C GLN A 200 10.92 7.06 15.07
N VAL A 201 9.98 6.38 15.72
CA VAL A 201 8.65 6.09 15.18
C VAL A 201 7.66 7.13 15.70
N ILE A 202 6.70 7.50 14.85
CA ILE A 202 5.65 8.46 15.19
C ILE A 202 4.32 7.72 15.35
N GLU A 203 3.62 7.98 16.45
CA GLU A 203 2.25 7.55 16.69
C GLU A 203 1.28 8.69 16.42
N VAL A 204 0.34 8.48 15.50
CA VAL A 204 -0.78 9.40 15.26
C VAL A 204 -2.00 8.92 16.05
N VAL A 205 -2.49 9.72 16.98
CA VAL A 205 -3.69 9.41 17.79
C VAL A 205 -4.86 10.29 17.35
N PRO A 206 -5.87 9.72 16.64
CA PRO A 206 -7.03 10.48 16.19
C PRO A 206 -8.12 10.62 17.24
N ALA A 207 -8.94 11.67 17.08
CA ALA A 207 -10.18 11.88 17.82
C ALA A 207 -11.12 10.69 17.66
N CYS A 208 -12.03 10.54 18.64
CA CYS A 208 -12.93 9.41 18.80
C CYS A 208 -12.21 8.06 19.01
N MET A 209 -11.31 7.61 18.13
CA MET A 209 -10.69 6.28 18.25
C MET A 209 -9.67 6.17 19.39
N LYS A 210 -8.96 7.26 19.74
CA LYS A 210 -8.02 7.38 20.89
C LYS A 210 -6.88 6.33 20.99
N VAL A 211 -6.79 5.38 20.06
CA VAL A 211 -5.74 4.38 19.94
C VAL A 211 -4.94 4.71 18.70
N GLY A 212 -3.65 5.02 18.85
CA GLY A 212 -2.79 5.29 17.73
C GLY A 212 -2.25 4.01 17.07
N THR A 213 -1.41 4.22 16.06
CA THR A 213 -0.55 3.18 15.49
C THR A 213 0.80 3.84 15.26
N PHE A 214 1.89 3.11 15.49
CA PHE A 214 3.24 3.61 15.22
C PHE A 214 3.59 3.43 13.76
N PHE A 215 4.40 4.35 13.23
CA PHE A 215 4.91 4.34 11.87
C PHE A 215 6.32 4.90 11.83
N THR A 216 7.06 4.66 10.75
CA THR A 216 8.22 5.50 10.44
C THR A 216 7.73 6.92 10.09
N PRO A 217 8.48 8.00 10.41
CA PRO A 217 8.04 9.39 10.29
C PRO A 217 7.49 9.76 8.91
N GLU A 218 7.94 9.05 7.89
CA GLU A 218 7.79 9.39 6.49
C GLU A 218 6.91 8.38 5.72
N HIS A 219 6.17 7.53 6.44
CA HIS A 219 5.13 6.70 5.83
C HIS A 219 3.87 7.52 5.49
N PRO A 220 3.19 7.30 4.35
CA PRO A 220 2.07 8.14 3.94
C PRO A 220 0.75 7.76 4.63
N ILE A 221 0.02 8.75 5.16
CA ILE A 221 -1.34 8.60 5.71
C ILE A 221 -2.32 9.47 4.94
N TYR A 222 -3.48 8.89 4.61
CA TYR A 222 -4.59 9.58 3.96
C TYR A 222 -5.23 10.59 4.91
N SER A 223 -5.07 11.88 4.58
CA SER A 223 -5.20 12.99 5.52
C SER A 223 -5.64 14.30 4.85
N ILE A 224 -5.97 15.30 5.67
CA ILE A 224 -6.23 16.70 5.34
C ILE A 224 -5.31 17.56 6.21
N LYS A 225 -4.55 18.47 5.58
CA LYS A 225 -3.97 19.64 6.25
C LYS A 225 -5.08 20.65 6.56
N THR A 226 -5.09 21.19 7.78
CA THR A 226 -6.20 22.03 8.26
C THR A 226 -5.81 23.48 8.52
N TYR A 227 -6.72 24.41 8.22
CA TYR A 227 -6.69 25.75 8.81
C TYR A 227 -6.99 25.66 10.31
N LYS A 228 -5.93 25.85 11.11
CA LYS A 228 -5.93 25.68 12.57
C LYS A 228 -6.83 26.72 13.25
N ASN A 229 -7.46 26.36 14.36
CA ASN A 229 -8.30 27.22 15.20
C ASN A 229 -9.42 27.97 14.44
N CYS A 230 -10.58 27.33 14.31
CA CYS A 230 -11.78 27.92 13.70
C CYS A 230 -12.15 29.28 14.33
N LYS A 231 -12.18 30.34 13.52
CA LYS A 231 -12.50 31.75 13.89
C LYS A 231 -13.73 31.92 14.80
N ASN A 232 -14.72 31.02 14.69
CA ASN A 232 -15.97 31.06 15.47
C ASN A 232 -16.02 30.09 16.66
N VAL A 233 -15.06 29.16 16.79
CA VAL A 233 -15.04 28.13 17.84
C VAL A 233 -13.57 27.81 18.19
N PRO A 234 -13.00 28.42 19.25
CA PRO A 234 -11.63 28.19 19.67
C PRO A 234 -11.27 26.72 19.86
N HIS A 235 -10.01 26.38 19.57
CA HIS A 235 -9.43 25.04 19.73
C HIS A 235 -10.18 23.91 18.99
N THR A 236 -10.93 24.23 17.93
CA THR A 236 -11.56 23.23 17.05
C THR A 236 -11.25 23.48 15.58
N VAL A 237 -11.34 22.41 14.79
CA VAL A 237 -11.15 22.40 13.33
C VAL A 237 -12.44 22.87 12.66
N CYS A 238 -12.34 23.66 11.58
CA CYS A 238 -13.53 24.01 10.80
C CYS A 238 -14.16 22.73 10.22
N LYS A 239 -15.50 22.63 10.16
CA LYS A 239 -16.17 21.37 9.77
C LYS A 239 -17.62 21.59 9.29
N PRO A 240 -18.13 20.77 8.36
CA PRO A 240 -19.50 20.88 7.86
C PRO A 240 -20.57 20.62 8.93
N SER A 241 -20.22 19.94 10.03
CA SER A 241 -21.10 19.72 11.19
C SER A 241 -21.15 20.90 12.18
N CYS A 242 -20.55 22.06 11.85
CA CYS A 242 -20.47 23.20 12.76
C CYS A 242 -21.82 23.90 12.96
N ALA A 243 -22.24 24.04 14.22
CA ALA A 243 -23.51 24.66 14.59
C ALA A 243 -23.63 26.15 14.18
N TYR A 244 -22.51 26.85 13.99
CA TYR A 244 -22.50 28.26 13.54
C TYR A 244 -22.84 28.43 12.06
N LEU A 245 -22.86 27.35 11.25
CA LEU A 245 -23.35 27.42 9.87
C LEU A 245 -24.85 27.78 9.83
N LYS A 246 -25.64 27.27 10.78
CA LYS A 246 -27.04 27.66 10.99
C LYS A 246 -27.21 29.09 11.56
N LYS A 247 -26.11 29.79 11.84
CA LYS A 247 -26.06 31.20 12.26
C LYS A 247 -25.38 32.12 11.22
N GLY A 248 -25.32 31.69 9.95
CA GLY A 248 -24.77 32.52 8.87
C GLY A 248 -23.24 32.62 8.81
N CYS A 249 -22.50 31.69 9.43
CA CYS A 249 -21.04 31.67 9.36
C CYS A 249 -20.52 31.60 7.92
N LYS A 250 -19.92 32.70 7.43
CA LYS A 250 -19.34 32.82 6.09
C LYS A 250 -17.92 32.22 5.96
N ALA A 251 -17.21 31.98 7.06
CA ALA A 251 -15.78 31.63 7.03
C ALA A 251 -15.47 30.24 6.44
N LYS A 252 -16.34 29.24 6.71
CA LYS A 252 -16.46 27.95 6.00
C LYS A 252 -15.20 27.16 5.58
N GLU A 253 -14.03 27.41 6.17
CA GLU A 253 -12.70 26.90 5.78
C GLU A 253 -12.58 25.38 5.46
N PHE A 254 -13.53 24.54 5.92
CA PHE A 254 -13.62 23.13 5.56
C PHE A 254 -14.01 22.86 4.09
N GLU A 255 -14.62 23.81 3.39
CA GLU A 255 -14.94 23.70 1.95
C GLU A 255 -13.64 23.64 1.11
N ASN A 256 -12.51 24.09 1.67
CA ASN A 256 -11.17 24.03 1.07
C ASN A 256 -10.36 22.78 1.47
N TYR A 257 -10.90 21.85 2.27
CA TYR A 257 -10.12 20.73 2.81
C TYR A 257 -9.90 19.61 1.77
N LYS A 258 -8.62 19.28 1.54
CA LYS A 258 -8.15 18.38 0.48
C LYS A 258 -7.58 17.06 1.02
N PRO A 259 -8.29 15.92 0.85
CA PRO A 259 -7.76 14.59 1.14
C PRO A 259 -6.62 14.21 0.18
N GLN A 260 -5.47 13.83 0.73
CA GLN A 260 -4.37 13.20 -0.02
C GLN A 260 -3.52 12.35 0.94
N PHE A 261 -2.65 11.48 0.43
CA PHE A 261 -1.63 10.85 1.25
C PHE A 261 -0.51 11.87 1.56
N ARG A 262 -0.13 11.99 2.83
CA ARG A 262 0.96 12.87 3.32
C ARG A 262 1.85 12.11 4.28
N CYS A 263 3.14 12.42 4.34
CA CYS A 263 4.05 11.77 5.28
C CYS A 263 3.73 12.23 6.71
N ILE A 264 3.82 11.32 7.68
CA ILE A 264 3.40 11.57 9.07
C ILE A 264 4.18 12.72 9.74
N LYS A 265 5.42 12.97 9.30
CA LYS A 265 6.29 14.11 9.65
C LYS A 265 5.59 15.46 9.45
N GLU A 266 4.74 15.57 8.44
CA GLU A 266 4.02 16.80 8.09
C GLU A 266 2.76 16.98 8.95
N LEU A 267 2.19 15.89 9.47
CA LEU A 267 0.93 15.92 10.19
C LEU A 267 1.12 16.42 11.62
N GLU A 268 0.21 17.28 12.07
CA GLU A 268 0.25 17.87 13.40
C GLU A 268 -1.10 17.81 14.12
N LYS A 269 -1.11 18.20 15.40
CA LYS A 269 -2.33 18.23 16.21
C LYS A 269 -3.31 19.26 15.63
N GLY A 270 -4.48 18.79 15.20
CA GLY A 270 -5.49 19.59 14.50
C GLY A 270 -5.75 19.11 13.08
N ASP A 271 -4.75 18.55 12.39
CA ASP A 271 -4.94 17.93 11.08
C ASP A 271 -5.88 16.72 11.17
N VAL A 272 -6.43 16.29 10.03
CA VAL A 272 -7.54 15.34 10.01
C VAL A 272 -7.15 14.11 9.22
N ILE A 273 -7.25 12.93 9.83
CA ILE A 273 -7.11 11.66 9.11
C ILE A 273 -8.44 11.27 8.48
N LEU A 274 -8.39 10.43 7.45
CA LEU A 274 -9.58 9.84 6.84
C LEU A 274 -9.58 8.31 7.04
N TYR A 275 -10.67 7.82 7.65
CA TYR A 275 -10.98 6.40 7.78
C TYR A 275 -12.16 6.05 6.85
N PRO A 276 -12.07 5.01 6.00
CA PRO A 276 -13.11 4.66 5.03
C PRO A 276 -14.41 4.20 5.70
N ARG A 277 -15.54 4.38 5.01
CA ARG A 277 -16.86 3.85 5.39
C ARG A 277 -17.32 2.80 4.39
N GLU A 278 -17.64 1.59 4.86
CA GLU A 278 -18.22 0.55 4.01
C GLU A 278 -19.62 0.94 3.52
N LYS A 279 -19.75 1.23 2.22
CA LYS A 279 -21.04 1.45 1.55
C LYS A 279 -21.72 0.17 1.09
N GLU A 280 -20.98 -0.92 0.86
CA GLU A 280 -21.51 -2.11 0.20
C GLU A 280 -22.64 -2.76 1.03
N VAL A 281 -23.79 -2.96 0.38
CA VAL A 281 -24.93 -3.71 0.92
C VAL A 281 -25.15 -4.96 0.08
N LYS A 282 -25.22 -6.11 0.73
CA LYS A 282 -25.52 -7.43 0.16
C LYS A 282 -26.62 -8.06 0.98
N GLU A 283 -27.71 -8.41 0.32
CA GLU A 283 -28.78 -9.16 0.97
C GLU A 283 -28.35 -10.63 1.16
N LYS A 284 -28.75 -11.22 2.28
CA LYS A 284 -28.58 -12.64 2.57
C LYS A 284 -29.87 -13.16 3.18
N ASN A 285 -30.56 -14.04 2.46
CA ASN A 285 -31.89 -14.48 2.85
C ASN A 285 -31.84 -15.54 3.96
N PHE A 286 -30.97 -16.55 3.84
CA PHE A 286 -30.89 -17.66 4.79
C PHE A 286 -29.50 -18.28 4.90
N ILE A 287 -29.36 -19.18 5.86
CA ILE A 287 -28.29 -20.15 6.07
C ILE A 287 -28.92 -21.54 6.22
N LEU A 288 -28.25 -22.59 5.74
CA LEU A 288 -28.65 -23.97 6.01
C LEU A 288 -27.82 -24.54 7.18
N LEU A 289 -28.50 -25.01 8.21
CA LEU A 289 -27.89 -25.61 9.40
C LEU A 289 -27.09 -26.88 9.06
N SER A 290 -27.55 -27.63 8.05
CA SER A 290 -26.89 -28.80 7.46
C SER A 290 -25.48 -28.52 6.91
N ASN A 291 -25.09 -27.26 6.72
CA ASN A 291 -23.75 -26.89 6.27
C ASN A 291 -22.71 -26.89 7.42
N PHE A 292 -23.16 -26.95 8.68
CA PHE A 292 -22.32 -26.90 9.88
C PHE A 292 -22.18 -28.26 10.57
N THR A 293 -23.11 -29.19 10.31
CA THR A 293 -23.19 -30.46 11.04
C THR A 293 -23.98 -31.52 10.28
N ARG A 294 -23.60 -32.79 10.44
CA ARG A 294 -24.21 -33.93 9.75
C ARG A 294 -25.48 -34.37 10.46
N GLY A 295 -26.55 -34.58 9.69
CA GLY A 295 -27.84 -35.00 10.22
C GLY A 295 -28.71 -35.71 9.18
N TYR A 296 -30.00 -35.80 9.48
CA TYR A 296 -31.05 -36.15 8.51
C TYR A 296 -32.15 -35.09 8.52
N LEU A 297 -32.76 -34.85 7.36
CA LEU A 297 -33.83 -33.87 7.19
C LEU A 297 -35.19 -34.54 7.28
N ASN A 298 -36.14 -33.91 7.97
CA ASN A 298 -37.54 -34.34 8.06
C ASN A 298 -38.45 -33.11 8.15
N LYS A 299 -39.37 -32.94 7.20
CA LYS A 299 -40.33 -31.82 7.11
C LYS A 299 -39.70 -30.42 7.34
N GLY A 300 -38.52 -30.18 6.77
CA GLY A 300 -37.77 -28.91 6.88
C GLY A 300 -36.90 -28.76 8.14
N TYR A 301 -36.97 -29.69 9.09
CA TYR A 301 -36.13 -29.73 10.28
C TYR A 301 -34.94 -30.67 10.09
N LEU A 302 -33.77 -30.27 10.59
CA LEU A 302 -32.57 -31.10 10.72
C LEU A 302 -32.57 -31.79 12.09
N ARG A 303 -32.22 -33.08 12.11
CA ARG A 303 -31.94 -33.86 13.32
C ARG A 303 -30.53 -34.44 13.24
N ALA A 304 -29.80 -34.45 14.36
CA ALA A 304 -28.50 -35.11 14.44
C ALA A 304 -28.64 -36.65 14.26
N ARG A 305 -27.56 -37.31 13.82
CA ARG A 305 -27.49 -38.78 13.80
C ARG A 305 -27.24 -39.30 15.22
N LYS A 306 -27.74 -40.50 15.55
CA LYS A 306 -27.52 -41.13 16.86
C LYS A 306 -26.04 -41.51 17.02
N GLU A 307 -25.34 -40.80 17.89
CA GLU A 307 -24.04 -41.21 18.45
C GLU A 307 -24.18 -41.25 19.98
N LYS A 308 -24.26 -42.49 20.52
CA LYS A 308 -24.27 -42.89 21.95
C LYS A 308 -24.93 -41.93 22.97
N ASP A 309 -26.24 -42.14 23.14
CA ASP A 309 -27.07 -42.01 24.37
C ASP A 309 -27.12 -40.72 25.21
N PHE A 310 -26.16 -39.80 25.12
CA PHE A 310 -26.13 -38.57 25.95
C PHE A 310 -26.61 -37.30 25.25
N ILE A 311 -26.85 -37.33 23.93
CA ILE A 311 -27.30 -36.16 23.16
C ILE A 311 -28.80 -36.26 22.83
N LYS A 312 -29.59 -35.30 23.31
CA LYS A 312 -31.00 -35.13 22.94
C LYS A 312 -31.09 -34.73 21.46
N ASN A 313 -31.51 -35.66 20.60
CA ASN A 313 -31.65 -35.49 19.15
C ASN A 313 -32.88 -34.65 18.75
N VAL A 314 -32.93 -33.40 19.23
CA VAL A 314 -34.04 -32.48 18.97
C VAL A 314 -33.99 -31.94 17.54
N PRO A 315 -35.11 -31.96 16.77
CA PRO A 315 -35.20 -31.28 15.49
C PRO A 315 -35.08 -29.75 15.62
N ILE A 316 -34.24 -29.15 14.78
CA ILE A 316 -34.07 -27.69 14.62
C ILE A 316 -34.41 -27.31 13.17
N LYS A 317 -35.03 -26.15 12.92
CA LYS A 317 -35.29 -25.66 11.54
C LYS A 317 -33.98 -25.70 10.72
N ASN A 318 -33.98 -26.33 9.54
CA ASN A 318 -32.74 -26.40 8.74
C ASN A 318 -32.45 -25.07 8.02
N LYS A 319 -33.48 -24.43 7.47
CA LYS A 319 -33.38 -23.11 6.84
C LYS A 319 -33.54 -22.04 7.91
N ILE A 320 -32.42 -21.42 8.31
CA ILE A 320 -32.38 -20.31 9.26
C ILE A 320 -32.40 -19.01 8.46
N GLU A 321 -33.48 -18.24 8.58
CA GLU A 321 -33.61 -16.97 7.86
C GLU A 321 -32.86 -15.85 8.59
N ILE A 322 -32.16 -15.01 7.82
CA ILE A 322 -31.36 -13.91 8.38
C ILE A 322 -32.28 -12.68 8.53
N SER A 323 -33.26 -12.84 9.41
CA SER A 323 -34.26 -11.83 9.75
C SER A 323 -33.69 -10.73 10.66
N LYS A 324 -34.49 -9.69 10.90
CA LYS A 324 -34.23 -8.69 11.96
C LYS A 324 -34.06 -9.37 13.33
N SER A 325 -34.96 -10.29 13.65
CA SER A 325 -34.96 -11.13 14.85
C SER A 325 -33.67 -11.95 14.99
N PHE A 326 -33.23 -12.61 13.91
CA PHE A 326 -31.97 -13.36 13.89
C PHE A 326 -30.76 -12.47 14.21
N CYS A 327 -30.71 -11.28 13.61
CA CYS A 327 -29.63 -10.33 13.87
C CYS A 327 -29.63 -9.87 15.34
N ARG A 328 -30.80 -9.63 15.95
CA ARG A 328 -30.90 -9.30 17.38
C ARG A 328 -30.43 -10.43 18.29
N LEU A 329 -30.82 -11.68 18.01
CA LEU A 329 -30.38 -12.84 18.78
C LEU A 329 -28.86 -13.06 18.68
N VAL A 330 -28.28 -12.85 17.49
CA VAL A 330 -26.82 -12.87 17.31
C VAL A 330 -26.15 -11.76 18.12
N GLY A 331 -26.74 -10.56 18.19
CA GLY A 331 -26.28 -9.49 19.07
C GLY A 331 -26.22 -9.92 20.54
N TYR A 332 -27.32 -10.45 21.06
CA TYR A 332 -27.38 -11.02 22.41
C TYR A 332 -26.37 -12.15 22.62
N TYR A 333 -26.10 -12.99 21.60
CA TYR A 333 -25.11 -14.05 21.71
C TYR A 333 -23.67 -13.52 21.74
N LEU A 334 -23.40 -12.41 21.06
CA LEU A 334 -22.08 -11.80 21.02
C LEU A 334 -21.75 -11.08 22.34
N ALA A 335 -22.76 -10.59 23.07
CA ALA A 335 -22.67 -10.17 24.46
C ALA A 335 -22.72 -11.39 25.41
N GLU A 336 -23.88 -11.67 25.99
CA GLU A 336 -24.11 -12.66 27.05
C GLU A 336 -24.02 -14.13 26.62
N GLY A 337 -23.96 -14.39 25.31
CA GLY A 337 -23.92 -15.75 24.78
C GLY A 337 -22.60 -16.48 25.05
N TYR A 338 -22.72 -17.75 25.39
CA TYR A 338 -21.61 -18.71 25.38
C TYR A 338 -22.11 -20.09 24.93
N GLY A 339 -21.21 -21.07 24.88
CA GLY A 339 -21.56 -22.43 24.51
C GLY A 339 -20.67 -23.44 25.19
N SER A 340 -21.08 -24.69 25.06
CA SER A 340 -20.30 -25.89 25.32
C SER A 340 -20.56 -26.87 24.17
N ASN A 341 -19.96 -28.05 24.19
CA ASN A 341 -20.11 -29.06 23.14
C ASN A 341 -21.56 -29.46 22.85
N ASP A 342 -22.47 -29.31 23.83
CA ASP A 342 -23.82 -29.88 23.77
C ASP A 342 -24.94 -28.84 23.96
N TYR A 343 -24.59 -27.58 24.27
CA TYR A 343 -25.54 -26.50 24.51
C TYR A 343 -25.02 -25.13 24.08
N ILE A 344 -25.96 -24.22 23.84
CA ILE A 344 -25.74 -22.76 23.89
C ILE A 344 -26.42 -22.20 25.14
N ALA A 345 -25.86 -21.11 25.68
CA ALA A 345 -26.43 -20.43 26.84
C ALA A 345 -26.28 -18.91 26.72
N PHE A 346 -27.13 -18.18 27.44
CA PHE A 346 -27.07 -16.72 27.62
C PHE A 346 -27.30 -16.43 29.10
N THR A 347 -26.57 -15.51 29.72
CA THR A 347 -26.76 -15.15 31.14
C THR A 347 -27.08 -13.67 31.30
N PHE A 348 -28.19 -13.34 31.94
CA PHE A 348 -28.63 -11.96 32.22
C PHE A 348 -28.73 -11.73 33.72
N ASN A 349 -28.94 -10.49 34.16
CA ASN A 349 -29.39 -10.22 35.53
C ASN A 349 -30.88 -10.61 35.69
N GLU A 350 -31.28 -11.06 36.87
CA GLU A 350 -32.67 -11.45 37.17
C GLU A 350 -33.69 -10.31 37.01
N ASP A 351 -33.24 -9.05 37.10
CA ASP A 351 -34.05 -7.85 36.90
C ASP A 351 -34.28 -7.55 35.39
N GLU A 352 -33.48 -8.12 34.48
CA GLU A 352 -33.54 -7.91 33.02
C GLU A 352 -34.59 -8.79 32.30
N LYS A 353 -35.74 -8.97 32.95
CA LYS A 353 -36.83 -9.88 32.57
C LYS A 353 -37.31 -9.70 31.11
N TYR A 354 -37.24 -8.48 30.59
CA TYR A 354 -37.56 -8.18 29.19
C TYR A 354 -36.57 -8.81 28.20
N TYR A 355 -35.25 -8.72 28.43
CA TYR A 355 -34.23 -9.33 27.55
C TYR A 355 -34.27 -10.85 27.63
N ILE A 356 -34.46 -11.40 28.84
CA ILE A 356 -34.65 -12.84 29.06
C ILE A 356 -35.84 -13.35 28.23
N ASN A 357 -36.94 -12.60 28.18
CA ASN A 357 -38.11 -12.99 27.39
C ASN A 357 -37.93 -12.78 25.88
N ASP A 358 -37.27 -11.71 25.43
CA ASP A 358 -36.95 -11.48 24.02
C ASP A 358 -36.09 -12.64 23.49
N VAL A 359 -35.00 -13.00 24.18
CA VAL A 359 -34.13 -14.14 23.81
C VAL A 359 -34.91 -15.46 23.75
N LYS A 360 -35.79 -15.75 24.72
CA LYS A 360 -36.66 -16.94 24.69
C LYS A 360 -37.56 -17.01 23.45
N ASN A 361 -38.15 -15.87 23.08
CA ASN A 361 -39.07 -15.78 21.94
C ASN A 361 -38.31 -15.89 20.61
N LEU A 362 -37.21 -15.14 20.47
CA LEU A 362 -36.32 -15.17 19.31
C LEU A 362 -35.80 -16.60 19.06
N LEU A 363 -35.36 -17.31 20.10
CA LEU A 363 -34.90 -18.70 19.98
C LEU A 363 -35.98 -19.59 19.33
N ARG A 364 -37.24 -19.52 19.80
CA ARG A 364 -38.37 -20.29 19.25
C ARG A 364 -38.71 -19.89 17.82
N GLU A 365 -38.83 -18.59 17.57
CA GLU A 365 -39.09 -18.03 16.24
C GLU A 365 -38.08 -18.55 15.19
N ILE A 366 -36.78 -18.43 15.50
CA ILE A 366 -35.68 -18.70 14.56
C ILE A 366 -35.44 -20.20 14.39
N PHE A 367 -35.48 -20.99 15.46
CA PHE A 367 -35.02 -22.39 15.48
C PHE A 367 -36.14 -23.43 15.63
N GLY A 368 -37.36 -23.02 16.03
CA GLY A 368 -38.55 -23.86 16.22
C GLY A 368 -38.73 -24.37 17.66
N ASP A 369 -39.96 -24.71 18.03
CA ASP A 369 -40.36 -24.96 19.44
C ASP A 369 -40.00 -26.34 20.01
N TYR A 370 -39.35 -27.21 19.24
CA TYR A 370 -39.10 -28.60 19.66
C TYR A 370 -38.08 -28.73 20.81
N PHE A 371 -37.25 -27.72 21.11
CA PHE A 371 -36.29 -27.77 22.20
C PHE A 371 -36.80 -27.14 23.48
N LYS A 372 -36.48 -27.78 24.62
CA LYS A 372 -36.70 -27.20 25.94
C LYS A 372 -35.67 -26.11 26.19
N ILE A 373 -36.15 -24.87 26.34
CA ILE A 373 -35.39 -23.78 26.94
C ILE A 373 -35.48 -23.95 28.46
N ASN A 374 -34.34 -23.98 29.14
CA ASN A 374 -34.25 -24.23 30.57
C ASN A 374 -33.70 -22.96 31.22
N LEU A 375 -34.34 -22.49 32.30
CA LEU A 375 -33.82 -21.38 33.09
C LEU A 375 -33.11 -21.94 34.31
N LYS A 376 -31.98 -21.33 34.67
CA LYS A 376 -31.23 -21.64 35.89
C LYS A 376 -30.80 -20.34 36.56
N GLU A 377 -31.13 -20.22 37.83
CA GLU A 377 -30.65 -19.14 38.69
C GLU A 377 -29.17 -19.36 39.07
N GLU A 378 -28.42 -18.28 39.11
CA GLU A 378 -27.00 -18.22 39.48
C GLU A 378 -26.85 -17.49 40.81
N LYS A 379 -25.81 -17.85 41.59
CA LYS A 379 -25.58 -17.38 42.98
C LYS A 379 -25.38 -15.85 43.17
N SER A 380 -25.53 -15.04 42.13
CA SER A 380 -25.21 -13.61 42.10
C SER A 380 -26.23 -12.80 41.28
N LYS A 381 -27.53 -12.96 41.58
CA LYS A 381 -28.66 -12.31 40.87
C LYS A 381 -28.67 -12.55 39.34
N GLY A 382 -28.18 -13.71 38.90
CA GLY A 382 -28.04 -14.05 37.48
C GLY A 382 -29.06 -15.11 37.05
N VAL A 383 -29.54 -15.03 35.81
CA VAL A 383 -30.42 -16.03 35.20
C VAL A 383 -29.82 -16.49 33.88
N SER A 384 -29.47 -17.78 33.82
CA SER A 384 -28.90 -18.44 32.65
C SER A 384 -29.97 -19.18 31.86
N ILE A 385 -30.08 -18.87 30.56
CA ILE A 385 -30.99 -19.47 29.58
C ILE A 385 -30.23 -20.57 28.82
N PHE A 386 -30.46 -21.85 29.17
CA PHE A 386 -29.79 -22.99 28.54
C PHE A 386 -30.64 -23.67 27.46
N VAL A 387 -30.06 -23.84 26.26
CA VAL A 387 -30.60 -24.65 25.18
C VAL A 387 -29.64 -25.79 24.84
N TYR A 388 -29.99 -27.00 25.29
CA TYR A 388 -29.26 -28.23 24.97
C TYR A 388 -29.60 -28.69 23.54
N SER A 389 -28.69 -28.42 22.61
CA SER A 389 -28.77 -28.84 21.22
C SER A 389 -27.38 -28.84 20.60
N LYS A 390 -26.91 -30.04 20.23
CA LYS A 390 -25.64 -30.23 19.49
C LYS A 390 -25.63 -29.46 18.18
N LEU A 391 -26.76 -29.43 17.47
CA LEU A 391 -26.90 -28.73 16.19
C LEU A 391 -26.70 -27.21 16.35
N LEU A 392 -27.24 -26.62 17.42
CA LEU A 392 -27.06 -25.19 17.71
C LEU A 392 -25.65 -24.89 18.21
N SER A 393 -25.08 -25.74 19.07
CA SER A 393 -23.68 -25.59 19.52
C SER A 393 -22.72 -25.52 18.32
N GLU A 394 -22.78 -26.46 17.38
CA GLU A 394 -21.93 -26.47 16.18
C GLU A 394 -22.19 -25.25 15.27
N PHE A 395 -23.43 -24.78 15.13
CA PHE A 395 -23.77 -23.57 14.37
C PHE A 395 -23.18 -22.30 14.99
N PHE A 396 -23.34 -22.10 16.30
CA PHE A 396 -22.85 -20.91 16.99
C PHE A 396 -21.31 -20.85 17.11
N LYS A 397 -20.58 -21.94 16.81
CA LYS A 397 -19.12 -21.88 16.63
C LYS A 397 -18.67 -20.92 15.53
N MET A 398 -19.52 -20.59 14.54
CA MET A 398 -19.17 -19.61 13.50
C MET A 398 -18.89 -18.20 14.03
N PHE A 399 -19.28 -17.91 15.27
CA PHE A 399 -19.03 -16.64 15.94
C PHE A 399 -17.70 -16.61 16.72
N TYR A 400 -16.76 -17.50 16.40
CA TYR A 400 -15.41 -17.54 16.96
C TYR A 400 -14.37 -17.76 15.84
N LEU A 401 -13.15 -17.23 16.01
CA LEU A 401 -12.04 -17.44 15.05
C LEU A 401 -11.50 -18.87 15.05
N ASP A 402 -10.77 -19.26 16.11
CA ASP A 402 -10.08 -20.56 16.16
C ASP A 402 -10.65 -21.46 17.27
N LYS A 403 -10.46 -21.05 18.54
CA LYS A 403 -10.93 -21.82 19.70
C LYS A 403 -12.31 -21.28 20.12
N PRO A 404 -13.39 -22.08 20.01
CA PRO A 404 -14.75 -21.64 20.33
C PRO A 404 -14.94 -21.43 21.84
N TYR A 405 -16.06 -20.81 22.20
CA TYR A 405 -16.49 -20.54 23.59
C TYR A 405 -15.58 -19.58 24.40
N ILE A 406 -14.50 -19.06 23.80
CA ILE A 406 -13.60 -18.08 24.42
C ILE A 406 -14.02 -16.67 24.03
N ALA A 407 -14.41 -15.83 24.99
CA ALA A 407 -14.92 -14.46 24.75
C ALA A 407 -14.00 -13.59 23.88
N LYS A 408 -12.68 -13.60 24.12
CA LYS A 408 -11.70 -12.83 23.33
C LYS A 408 -11.55 -13.31 21.86
N ASN A 409 -12.05 -14.50 21.55
CA ASN A 409 -12.04 -15.08 20.20
C ASN A 409 -13.37 -14.83 19.45
N LYS A 410 -14.39 -14.24 20.10
CA LYS A 410 -15.67 -13.93 19.45
C LYS A 410 -15.45 -13.06 18.21
N ILE A 411 -16.19 -13.32 17.14
CA ILE A 411 -16.12 -12.59 15.88
C ILE A 411 -17.47 -12.67 15.15
N LEU A 412 -17.76 -11.70 14.27
CA LEU A 412 -18.81 -11.83 13.27
C LEU A 412 -18.22 -12.42 11.97
N PRO A 413 -18.88 -13.39 11.32
CA PRO A 413 -18.60 -13.72 9.93
C PRO A 413 -18.69 -12.46 9.05
N GLU A 414 -17.68 -12.19 8.22
CA GLU A 414 -17.51 -10.90 7.51
C GLU A 414 -18.75 -10.47 6.70
N TRP A 415 -19.57 -11.42 6.21
CA TRP A 415 -20.80 -11.13 5.49
C TRP A 415 -21.85 -10.37 6.30
N PHE A 416 -21.81 -10.40 7.65
CA PHE A 416 -22.67 -9.57 8.49
C PHE A 416 -22.48 -8.08 8.22
N ILE A 417 -21.24 -7.63 7.98
CA ILE A 417 -20.91 -6.20 7.79
C ILE A 417 -21.56 -5.67 6.50
N PHE A 418 -21.76 -6.53 5.51
CA PHE A 418 -22.45 -6.19 4.26
C PHE A 418 -23.98 -6.22 4.36
N LEU A 419 -24.60 -6.65 5.46
CA LEU A 419 -26.06 -6.67 5.59
C LEU A 419 -26.72 -5.28 5.40
N PRO A 420 -28.02 -5.23 5.08
CA PRO A 420 -28.82 -4.01 5.11
C PRO A 420 -28.74 -3.28 6.47
N PRO A 421 -28.78 -1.93 6.49
CA PRO A 421 -28.72 -1.15 7.72
C PRO A 421 -29.77 -1.57 8.77
N GLU A 422 -30.99 -1.90 8.34
CA GLU A 422 -32.07 -2.39 9.21
C GLU A 422 -31.79 -3.73 9.91
N LYS A 423 -30.91 -4.57 9.37
CA LYS A 423 -30.45 -5.81 10.02
C LYS A 423 -29.28 -5.53 10.95
N LEU A 424 -28.39 -4.61 10.56
CA LEU A 424 -27.28 -4.11 11.39
C LEU A 424 -27.76 -3.38 12.65
N LYS A 425 -28.86 -2.61 12.56
CA LYS A 425 -29.56 -1.99 13.68
C LYS A 425 -29.86 -3.00 14.79
N GLU A 426 -30.54 -4.09 14.43
CA GLU A 426 -31.00 -5.09 15.40
C GLU A 426 -29.83 -5.86 16.03
N LEU A 427 -28.78 -6.14 15.24
CA LEU A 427 -27.50 -6.68 15.73
C LEU A 427 -26.84 -5.75 16.76
N VAL A 428 -26.83 -4.44 16.51
CA VAL A 428 -26.34 -3.42 17.45
C VAL A 428 -27.21 -3.37 18.71
N ILE A 429 -28.55 -3.41 18.58
CA ILE A 429 -29.48 -3.42 19.73
C ILE A 429 -29.22 -4.64 20.64
N GLY A 430 -29.20 -5.85 20.08
CA GLY A 430 -29.00 -7.07 20.86
C GLY A 430 -27.65 -7.10 21.59
N TRP A 431 -26.58 -6.63 20.93
CA TRP A 431 -25.25 -6.58 21.55
C TRP A 431 -25.12 -5.47 22.61
N TRP A 432 -25.69 -4.29 22.35
CA TRP A 432 -25.64 -3.17 23.28
C TRP A 432 -26.45 -3.42 24.56
N ARG A 433 -27.51 -4.24 24.50
CA ARG A 433 -28.36 -4.56 25.65
C ARG A 433 -27.71 -5.46 26.71
N GLY A 434 -26.70 -6.23 26.35
CA GLY A 434 -25.86 -6.97 27.30
C GLY A 434 -24.54 -6.24 27.58
N ASP A 435 -23.62 -6.28 26.61
CA ASP A 435 -22.25 -5.77 26.74
C ASP A 435 -22.17 -4.24 26.94
N ALA A 436 -23.25 -3.46 26.76
CA ALA A 436 -23.24 -1.99 26.80
C ALA A 436 -22.15 -1.33 25.91
N GLY A 437 -21.74 -2.02 24.84
CA GLY A 437 -20.67 -1.58 23.94
C GLY A 437 -19.24 -1.87 24.44
N TYR A 438 -19.07 -2.69 25.47
CA TYR A 438 -17.79 -3.25 25.91
C TYR A 438 -17.42 -4.52 25.12
N SER A 439 -16.12 -4.86 25.01
CA SER A 439 -15.69 -6.21 24.59
C SER A 439 -14.24 -6.51 24.96
N VAL A 440 -13.93 -7.80 25.16
CA VAL A 440 -12.54 -8.32 25.23
C VAL A 440 -12.05 -8.90 23.89
N SER A 441 -12.92 -9.02 22.87
CA SER A 441 -12.48 -9.40 21.51
C SER A 441 -12.17 -8.15 20.69
N LYS A 442 -10.88 -7.94 20.41
CA LYS A 442 -10.43 -6.82 19.57
C LYS A 442 -10.94 -6.90 18.13
N ASN A 443 -11.22 -8.12 17.63
CA ASN A 443 -11.83 -8.34 16.32
C ASN A 443 -13.30 -7.93 16.32
N LEU A 444 -14.10 -8.49 17.23
CA LEU A 444 -15.53 -8.15 17.35
C LEU A 444 -15.73 -6.64 17.57
N PHE A 445 -14.93 -6.04 18.44
CA PHE A 445 -14.94 -4.60 18.69
C PHE A 445 -14.66 -3.78 17.41
N ASN A 446 -13.65 -4.16 16.61
CA ASN A 446 -13.37 -3.47 15.36
C ASN A 446 -14.43 -3.74 14.27
N GLN A 447 -15.13 -4.88 14.29
CA GLN A 447 -16.27 -5.12 13.40
C GLN A 447 -17.51 -4.29 13.79
N PHE A 448 -17.84 -4.20 15.09
CA PHE A 448 -18.89 -3.28 15.54
C PHE A 448 -18.52 -1.81 15.29
N LYS A 449 -17.24 -1.44 15.35
CA LYS A 449 -16.75 -0.12 14.90
C LYS A 449 -17.12 0.13 13.44
N ARG A 450 -16.77 -0.79 12.53
CA ARG A 450 -17.11 -0.72 11.10
C ARG A 450 -18.64 -0.65 10.88
N ILE A 451 -19.41 -1.46 11.60
CA ILE A 451 -20.89 -1.45 11.56
C ILE A 451 -21.46 -0.09 11.99
N PHE A 452 -21.05 0.46 13.14
CA PHE A 452 -21.47 1.80 13.59
C PHE A 452 -21.16 2.87 12.54
N LEU A 453 -19.94 2.86 11.99
CA LEU A 453 -19.51 3.81 10.96
C LEU A 453 -20.34 3.67 9.67
N LYS A 454 -20.71 2.45 9.26
CA LYS A 454 -21.63 2.19 8.15
C LYS A 454 -23.03 2.76 8.41
N ILE A 455 -23.62 2.55 9.59
CA ILE A 455 -24.93 3.11 9.96
C ILE A 455 -24.88 4.58 10.46
N GLY A 456 -23.83 5.34 10.12
CA GLY A 456 -23.78 6.79 10.31
C GLY A 456 -23.48 7.25 11.75
N ILE A 457 -22.95 6.35 12.59
CA ILE A 457 -22.62 6.60 14.00
C ILE A 457 -21.09 6.56 14.15
N VAL A 458 -20.48 7.61 14.68
CA VAL A 458 -19.06 7.61 15.05
C VAL A 458 -18.94 7.29 16.55
N PRO A 459 -18.44 6.09 16.93
CA PRO A 459 -18.20 5.78 18.32
C PRO A 459 -16.88 6.41 18.80
N SER A 460 -16.86 6.84 20.05
CA SER A 460 -15.63 7.15 20.78
C SER A 460 -15.19 5.94 21.57
N ILE A 461 -13.91 5.60 21.49
CA ILE A 461 -13.32 4.37 22.04
C ILE A 461 -12.56 4.70 23.33
N SER A 462 -12.62 3.80 24.31
CA SER A 462 -11.69 3.74 25.45
C SER A 462 -11.18 2.32 25.61
N VAL A 463 -9.95 2.17 26.09
CA VAL A 463 -9.34 0.89 26.42
C VAL A 463 -8.94 0.91 27.89
N ILE A 464 -9.33 -0.12 28.63
CA ILE A 464 -8.96 -0.36 30.02
C ILE A 464 -7.94 -1.50 30.00
N LEU A 465 -6.67 -1.17 30.27
CA LEU A 465 -5.56 -2.13 30.18
C LEU A 465 -5.62 -3.16 31.30
N SER A 466 -5.38 -4.44 30.99
CA SER A 466 -5.37 -5.54 31.98
C SER A 466 -4.50 -5.22 33.18
N ASP A 467 -3.30 -4.70 32.91
CA ASP A 467 -2.25 -4.51 33.91
C ASP A 467 -2.57 -3.33 34.83
N SER A 468 -3.32 -2.35 34.32
CA SER A 468 -3.87 -1.25 35.13
C SER A 468 -5.00 -1.71 36.04
N VAL A 469 -5.78 -2.72 35.64
CA VAL A 469 -6.78 -3.37 36.52
C VAL A 469 -6.06 -4.21 37.57
N ASN A 470 -5.09 -5.03 37.16
CA ASN A 470 -4.31 -5.89 38.05
C ASN A 470 -3.54 -5.09 39.12
N LYS A 471 -2.89 -3.98 38.75
CA LYS A 471 -2.19 -3.09 39.70
C LYS A 471 -3.13 -2.37 40.69
N ARG A 472 -4.41 -2.17 40.34
CA ARG A 472 -5.42 -1.71 41.31
C ARG A 472 -5.93 -2.85 42.20
N ARG A 473 -6.05 -4.07 41.63
CA ARG A 473 -6.47 -5.28 42.36
C ARG A 473 -5.40 -5.87 43.27
N SER A 474 -4.12 -5.53 43.12
CA SER A 474 -3.08 -5.86 44.09
C SER A 474 -3.11 -4.96 45.34
N LEU A 475 -3.82 -3.82 45.30
CA LEU A 475 -3.97 -2.88 46.42
C LEU A 475 -5.22 -3.13 47.27
N ARG A 476 -6.02 -4.16 46.96
CA ARG A 476 -7.21 -4.59 47.71
C ARG A 476 -7.33 -6.11 47.54
N GLN A 477 -7.54 -6.89 48.59
CA GLN A 477 -7.60 -8.36 48.42
C GLN A 477 -8.76 -8.77 47.48
N ASN A 478 -8.44 -9.24 46.27
CA ASN A 478 -9.40 -9.62 45.24
C ASN A 478 -9.42 -11.15 45.03
N HIS A 479 -9.94 -11.85 46.04
CA HIS A 479 -10.15 -13.30 46.02
C HIS A 479 -11.62 -13.66 45.79
N ILE A 480 -11.90 -14.69 45.00
CA ILE A 480 -13.21 -15.37 44.99
C ILE A 480 -12.94 -16.86 45.25
N ASN A 481 -13.55 -17.41 46.30
CA ASN A 481 -13.38 -18.81 46.73
C ASN A 481 -11.89 -19.21 46.82
N GLY A 482 -11.07 -18.37 47.47
CA GLY A 482 -9.62 -18.56 47.62
C GLY A 482 -8.76 -18.27 46.37
N ARG A 483 -9.36 -17.94 45.21
CA ARG A 483 -8.62 -17.74 43.94
C ARG A 483 -8.38 -16.27 43.66
N ASN A 484 -7.15 -15.91 43.30
CA ASN A 484 -6.76 -14.55 42.87
C ASN A 484 -7.38 -14.19 41.50
N ILE A 485 -8.04 -13.03 41.41
CA ILE A 485 -8.82 -12.62 40.22
C ILE A 485 -8.05 -11.66 39.30
N ILE A 486 -7.21 -12.24 38.44
CA ILE A 486 -6.36 -11.56 37.47
C ILE A 486 -7.13 -11.29 36.15
N ALA A 487 -7.14 -10.04 35.69
CA ALA A 487 -7.58 -9.68 34.35
C ALA A 487 -6.54 -10.13 33.30
N LYS A 488 -6.96 -10.94 32.32
CA LYS A 488 -6.07 -11.59 31.33
C LYS A 488 -6.02 -10.92 29.95
N ASN A 489 -6.89 -9.94 29.68
CA ASN A 489 -6.97 -9.23 28.41
C ASN A 489 -7.40 -7.77 28.67
N ASP A 490 -7.05 -6.86 27.76
CA ASP A 490 -7.60 -5.51 27.75
C ASP A 490 -9.11 -5.51 27.46
N LEU A 491 -9.81 -4.52 28.01
CA LEU A 491 -11.24 -4.31 27.82
C LEU A 491 -11.48 -3.04 26.99
N TYR A 492 -12.09 -3.21 25.82
CA TYR A 492 -12.41 -2.16 24.86
C TYR A 492 -13.85 -1.68 25.08
N HIS A 493 -14.16 -0.40 24.87
CA HIS A 493 -15.48 0.17 25.16
C HIS A 493 -15.83 1.38 24.27
N PHE A 494 -17.07 1.43 23.77
CA PHE A 494 -17.63 2.55 23.00
C PHE A 494 -18.27 3.66 23.86
N ASN A 495 -17.42 4.40 24.56
CA ASN A 495 -17.82 5.30 25.65
C ASN A 495 -18.69 6.53 25.28
N VAL A 496 -18.81 6.92 23.99
CA VAL A 496 -19.76 7.94 23.49
C VAL A 496 -20.11 7.65 22.03
N LEU A 497 -21.40 7.53 21.69
CA LEU A 497 -21.86 7.47 20.30
C LEU A 497 -22.22 8.86 19.75
N SER A 498 -21.80 9.17 18.51
CA SER A 498 -22.14 10.42 17.80
C SER A 498 -22.88 10.12 16.50
N PHE A 499 -24.17 10.44 16.44
CA PHE A 499 -25.09 10.10 15.33
C PHE A 499 -25.15 11.21 14.27
N PHE A 500 -24.77 10.94 13.01
CA PHE A 500 -24.61 11.97 11.96
C PHE A 500 -25.59 11.89 10.76
N LYS A 501 -25.93 10.69 10.29
CA LYS A 501 -27.00 10.46 9.28
C LYS A 501 -28.14 9.65 9.93
N GLU A 502 -29.08 9.16 9.11
CA GLU A 502 -30.22 8.31 9.50
C GLU A 502 -29.82 7.29 10.57
N ASN A 503 -30.35 7.48 11.77
CA ASN A 503 -30.02 6.71 12.96
C ASN A 503 -30.90 5.46 13.12
N LEU A 504 -31.75 5.17 12.12
CA LEU A 504 -32.68 4.04 12.11
C LEU A 504 -33.52 3.97 13.41
N ASP A 505 -33.96 5.13 13.89
CA ASP A 505 -34.68 5.33 15.16
C ASP A 505 -33.99 4.89 16.46
N LEU A 506 -32.69 4.53 16.43
CA LEU A 506 -31.95 4.09 17.61
C LEU A 506 -32.05 5.08 18.79
N LEU A 507 -32.02 6.39 18.54
CA LEU A 507 -32.12 7.42 19.60
C LEU A 507 -33.49 7.50 20.29
N ASN A 508 -34.51 6.81 19.77
CA ASN A 508 -35.83 6.72 20.40
C ASN A 508 -35.85 5.62 21.48
N LEU A 509 -34.90 4.67 21.43
CA LEU A 509 -34.75 3.60 22.41
C LEU A 509 -34.09 4.13 23.70
N PRO A 510 -34.56 3.71 24.91
CA PRO A 510 -34.00 4.15 26.19
C PRO A 510 -32.47 4.04 26.29
N GLU A 511 -31.92 2.91 25.85
CA GLU A 511 -30.50 2.54 25.91
C GLU A 511 -29.58 3.47 25.09
N PHE A 512 -30.10 4.17 24.08
CA PHE A 512 -29.33 5.11 23.25
C PHE A 512 -29.73 6.58 23.47
N LYS A 513 -30.87 6.87 24.10
CA LYS A 513 -31.42 8.22 24.34
C LYS A 513 -30.39 9.17 24.99
N MET A 514 -29.51 8.64 25.85
CA MET A 514 -28.42 9.38 26.50
C MET A 514 -27.40 10.01 25.52
N PHE A 515 -27.25 9.47 24.31
CA PHE A 515 -26.28 9.94 23.30
C PHE A 515 -26.81 11.06 22.39
N LYS A 516 -27.97 11.65 22.71
CA LYS A 516 -28.58 12.79 22.00
C LYS A 516 -27.77 14.09 22.17
N THR A 517 -26.62 14.15 21.51
CA THR A 517 -25.60 15.20 21.66
C THR A 517 -25.77 16.38 20.70
N LYS A 518 -25.65 17.61 21.23
CA LYS A 518 -25.60 18.86 20.44
C LYS A 518 -24.43 18.82 19.43
N LEU A 519 -24.68 19.26 18.20
CA LEU A 519 -23.74 19.22 17.06
C LEU A 519 -22.33 19.74 17.39
N ASN A 520 -22.24 20.84 18.13
CA ASN A 520 -20.96 21.46 18.49
C ASN A 520 -20.04 20.59 19.38
N ARG A 521 -20.59 19.66 20.16
CA ARG A 521 -19.81 18.74 21.02
C ARG A 521 -19.15 17.59 20.25
N ARG A 522 -19.48 17.38 18.97
CA ARG A 522 -18.98 16.28 18.14
C ARG A 522 -17.57 16.60 17.63
N LYS A 523 -16.61 15.71 17.90
CA LYS A 523 -15.20 15.92 17.53
C LYS A 523 -14.90 15.57 16.07
N ALA A 524 -15.48 14.47 15.58
CA ALA A 524 -15.40 14.02 14.21
C ALA A 524 -16.51 14.61 13.31
N TRP A 525 -16.46 14.30 12.02
CA TRP A 525 -17.63 14.31 11.12
C TRP A 525 -17.55 13.14 10.13
N ILE A 526 -18.59 12.93 9.34
CA ILE A 526 -18.62 11.96 8.23
C ILE A 526 -19.15 12.63 6.97
N ASP A 527 -18.76 12.11 5.82
CA ASP A 527 -19.55 12.19 4.59
C ASP A 527 -20.06 10.77 4.23
N GLU A 528 -20.20 10.47 2.95
CA GLU A 528 -20.56 9.12 2.52
C GLU A 528 -19.39 8.14 2.47
N ASP A 529 -18.22 8.60 2.02
CA ASP A 529 -17.03 7.78 1.74
C ASP A 529 -16.19 7.61 3.02
N TYR A 530 -16.17 8.62 3.91
CA TYR A 530 -15.16 8.77 4.94
C TYR A 530 -15.69 9.25 6.30
N VAL A 531 -14.92 8.88 7.33
CA VAL A 531 -14.95 9.44 8.68
C VAL A 531 -13.73 10.34 8.84
N TYR A 532 -13.97 11.57 9.25
CA TYR A 532 -12.97 12.62 9.41
C TYR A 532 -12.64 12.79 10.88
N LEU A 533 -11.41 12.44 11.26
CA LEU A 533 -10.99 12.34 12.66
C LEU A 533 -9.80 13.29 12.91
N PRO A 534 -10.00 14.45 13.58
CA PRO A 534 -8.90 15.34 13.95
C PRO A 534 -7.85 14.65 14.84
N ILE A 535 -6.57 14.84 14.56
CA ILE A 535 -5.44 14.35 15.34
C ILE A 535 -5.40 15.09 16.68
N ILE A 536 -5.56 14.36 17.78
CA ILE A 536 -5.61 14.93 19.14
C ILE A 536 -4.27 14.86 19.86
N LYS A 537 -3.42 13.91 19.49
CA LYS A 537 -2.07 13.71 20.03
C LYS A 537 -1.18 13.10 18.96
N ILE A 538 0.09 13.51 18.95
CA ILE A 538 1.17 12.82 18.24
C ILE A 538 2.23 12.49 19.28
N ASN A 539 2.73 11.25 19.28
CA ASN A 539 3.84 10.83 20.12
C ASN A 539 5.03 10.45 19.23
N LYS A 540 6.26 10.78 19.64
CA LYS A 540 7.48 10.22 19.04
C LYS A 540 8.10 9.25 20.04
N LYS A 541 8.65 8.12 19.57
CA LYS A 541 9.34 7.13 20.41
C LYS A 541 10.54 6.55 19.65
N ASN A 542 11.69 6.40 20.31
CA ASN A 542 12.81 5.65 19.71
C ASN A 542 12.46 4.16 19.60
N TYR A 543 12.72 3.57 18.45
CA TYR A 543 12.46 2.16 18.14
C TYR A 543 13.61 1.56 17.34
N LYS A 544 14.03 0.36 17.73
CA LYS A 544 15.01 -0.48 17.04
C LYS A 544 14.38 -1.87 16.88
N GLY A 545 14.37 -2.40 15.66
CA GLY A 545 13.64 -3.61 15.30
C GLY A 545 13.13 -3.52 13.86
N ASP A 546 12.44 -4.55 13.40
CA ASP A 546 12.00 -4.63 12.00
C ASP A 546 10.95 -3.60 11.63
N VAL A 547 10.77 -3.41 10.33
CA VAL A 547 9.70 -2.63 9.70
C VAL A 547 9.36 -3.27 8.36
N TYR A 548 8.07 -3.40 8.07
CA TYR A 548 7.50 -4.14 6.94
C TYR A 548 7.10 -3.17 5.80
N ASN A 549 6.23 -3.59 4.87
CA ASN A 549 5.23 -2.79 4.13
C ASN A 549 4.39 -3.76 3.29
N LEU A 550 3.22 -3.36 2.81
CA LEU A 550 2.40 -4.16 1.89
C LEU A 550 2.30 -3.48 0.52
N GLU A 551 2.40 -4.28 -0.53
CA GLU A 551 1.91 -3.91 -1.86
C GLU A 551 0.52 -4.49 -2.07
N VAL A 552 -0.39 -3.70 -2.66
CA VAL A 552 -1.83 -4.04 -2.69
C VAL A 552 -2.44 -3.72 -4.05
N ASP A 553 -3.03 -4.73 -4.67
CA ASP A 553 -3.59 -4.70 -6.03
C ASP A 553 -4.51 -3.50 -6.32
N THR A 554 -4.25 -2.78 -7.44
CA THR A 554 -4.89 -1.56 -7.98
C THR A 554 -5.01 -0.33 -7.08
N ASP A 555 -5.09 -0.49 -5.77
CA ASP A 555 -5.39 0.57 -4.81
C ASP A 555 -4.16 1.04 -4.03
N ASN A 556 -3.04 0.32 -4.14
CA ASN A 556 -1.74 0.75 -3.63
C ASN A 556 -1.73 1.13 -2.14
N SER A 557 -2.66 0.59 -1.35
CA SER A 557 -2.97 1.07 -0.01
C SER A 557 -3.70 0.05 0.85
N TYR A 558 -3.63 0.22 2.17
CA TYR A 558 -4.25 -0.65 3.16
C TYR A 558 -4.64 0.12 4.43
N LEU A 559 -5.58 -0.46 5.18
CA LEU A 559 -6.14 0.13 6.39
C LEU A 559 -5.52 -0.53 7.62
N THR A 560 -4.72 0.22 8.39
CA THR A 560 -4.37 -0.17 9.76
C THR A 560 -5.59 -0.05 10.66
N GLU A 561 -5.52 -0.50 11.93
CA GLU A 561 -6.65 -0.48 12.86
C GLU A 561 -7.48 0.82 12.78
N ASN A 562 -6.83 2.00 12.70
CA ASN A 562 -7.48 3.31 12.67
C ASN A 562 -7.01 4.27 11.55
N LEU A 563 -6.08 3.89 10.65
CA LEU A 563 -5.44 4.82 9.69
C LEU A 563 -5.25 4.18 8.30
N SER A 564 -5.55 4.93 7.23
CA SER A 564 -5.39 4.47 5.83
C SER A 564 -4.03 4.89 5.26
N VAL A 565 -3.26 3.95 4.70
CA VAL A 565 -1.83 4.14 4.35
C VAL A 565 -1.43 3.49 3.00
N HIS A 566 -0.22 3.77 2.47
CA HIS A 566 0.15 3.55 1.05
C HIS A 566 1.42 2.69 0.80
N ASN A 567 1.53 2.08 -0.40
CA ASN A 567 2.70 1.37 -0.92
C ASN A 567 3.71 2.31 -1.65
N CYS A 568 4.59 1.77 -2.51
CA CYS A 568 6.00 2.20 -2.48
C CYS A 568 6.82 2.07 -3.80
N TRP A 569 6.54 2.93 -4.79
CA TRP A 569 7.50 3.63 -5.70
C TRP A 569 6.72 4.76 -6.43
N THR A 570 7.39 5.64 -7.21
CA THR A 570 6.81 6.85 -7.87
C THR A 570 6.39 7.98 -6.89
N PRO A 571 6.45 9.28 -7.25
CA PRO A 571 6.79 10.49 -6.46
C PRO A 571 7.38 10.46 -5.02
N TRP A 572 7.53 9.34 -4.33
CA TRP A 572 8.14 9.29 -3.01
C TRP A 572 9.67 9.05 -3.12
N PHE A 573 10.09 8.15 -4.02
CA PHE A 573 11.37 7.41 -3.96
C PHE A 573 12.61 8.16 -4.48
N GLY A 574 12.56 8.69 -5.71
CA GLY A 574 13.70 9.40 -6.33
C GLY A 574 14.16 10.65 -5.56
N VAL A 575 15.38 11.13 -5.84
CA VAL A 575 16.05 12.18 -5.03
C VAL A 575 15.25 13.48 -4.93
N TYR A 576 14.54 13.87 -5.99
CA TYR A 576 13.68 15.05 -6.03
C TYR A 576 12.18 14.74 -5.80
N GLY A 577 11.87 13.51 -5.37
CA GLY A 577 10.50 13.01 -5.19
C GLY A 577 9.69 13.86 -4.22
N SER A 578 8.57 14.42 -4.71
CA SER A 578 7.74 15.49 -4.12
C SER A 578 7.14 15.28 -2.72
N ASN A 579 7.48 14.18 -2.04
CA ASN A 579 7.00 13.87 -0.70
C ASN A 579 8.13 13.53 0.30
N SER A 580 9.27 13.04 -0.17
CA SER A 580 10.25 12.35 0.69
C SER A 580 11.67 12.25 0.15
N GLY A 581 11.95 12.82 -1.02
CA GLY A 581 13.31 13.17 -1.42
C GLY A 581 13.78 14.44 -0.70
N PHE A 582 14.35 15.33 -1.51
CA PHE A 582 15.00 16.58 -1.13
C PHE A 582 14.58 17.69 -2.11
N ASP A 583 14.76 18.94 -1.73
CA ASP A 583 14.60 20.09 -2.63
C ASP A 583 15.95 20.45 -3.31
N SER A 584 17.06 19.87 -2.86
CA SER A 584 18.40 20.00 -3.46
C SER A 584 19.24 18.72 -3.28
N LEU A 585 20.21 18.46 -4.15
CA LEU A 585 21.21 17.40 -3.93
C LEU A 585 22.16 17.77 -2.80
N LYS A 586 22.42 19.08 -2.57
CA LYS A 586 23.28 19.52 -1.45
C LYS A 586 22.67 19.19 -0.08
N GLU A 587 21.34 19.26 0.04
CA GLU A 587 20.60 18.77 1.21
C GLU A 587 20.68 17.24 1.38
N ALA A 588 20.74 16.49 0.27
CA ALA A 588 20.84 15.03 0.30
C ALA A 588 22.22 14.52 0.72
N PHE A 589 23.27 15.02 0.07
CA PHE A 589 24.64 14.48 0.17
C PHE A 589 25.60 15.33 1.01
N GLY A 590 25.21 16.54 1.41
CA GLY A 590 25.97 17.37 2.35
C GLY A 590 27.37 17.72 1.84
N SER A 591 28.39 17.31 2.60
CA SER A 591 29.80 17.44 2.20
C SER A 591 30.15 16.59 0.96
N GLU A 592 29.45 15.50 0.71
CA GLU A 592 29.70 14.57 -0.41
C GLU A 592 28.94 14.94 -1.71
N PHE A 593 28.23 16.09 -1.77
CA PHE A 593 27.52 16.55 -2.99
C PHE A 593 28.42 16.66 -4.23
N ASP A 594 29.68 17.04 -4.03
CA ASP A 594 30.65 17.21 -5.10
C ASP A 594 31.21 15.85 -5.59
N ASN A 595 31.04 14.79 -4.79
CA ASN A 595 31.34 13.39 -5.11
C ASN A 595 30.21 12.65 -5.85
N ILE A 596 29.05 13.30 -6.05
CA ILE A 596 27.95 12.84 -6.92
C ILE A 596 28.08 13.58 -8.26
N HIS A 597 28.32 12.86 -9.34
CA HIS A 597 28.57 13.45 -10.66
C HIS A 597 27.39 13.31 -11.60
N ALA A 598 26.50 12.33 -11.35
CA ALA A 598 25.37 12.03 -12.22
C ALA A 598 24.04 11.83 -11.47
N ILE A 599 22.94 11.90 -12.23
CA ILE A 599 21.60 11.49 -11.83
C ILE A 599 20.94 10.70 -12.97
N GLU A 600 20.12 9.71 -12.63
CA GLU A 600 19.31 8.93 -13.58
C GLU A 600 17.94 9.59 -13.78
N THR A 601 17.51 9.71 -15.05
CA THR A 601 16.18 10.25 -15.41
C THR A 601 15.05 9.37 -14.88
N GLY A 602 15.13 8.07 -15.19
CA GLY A 602 14.10 7.06 -15.02
C GLY A 602 12.79 7.38 -15.76
N MET A 603 11.91 6.36 -15.87
CA MET A 603 10.61 6.33 -16.57
C MET A 603 9.54 7.39 -16.23
N SER A 604 9.90 8.55 -15.67
CA SER A 604 8.98 9.65 -15.37
C SER A 604 9.58 11.05 -15.63
N SER A 605 10.83 11.15 -16.09
CA SER A 605 11.44 12.41 -16.53
C SER A 605 12.36 12.18 -17.74
N ASP A 606 12.68 13.22 -18.50
CA ASP A 606 13.72 13.20 -19.55
C ASP A 606 14.87 14.17 -19.19
N PRO A 607 15.97 14.23 -19.96
CA PRO A 607 17.06 15.15 -19.67
C PRO A 607 16.64 16.62 -19.72
N LYS A 608 15.68 16.96 -20.59
CA LYS A 608 15.15 18.32 -20.72
C LYS A 608 14.39 18.78 -19.48
N MET A 609 13.60 17.88 -18.86
CA MET A 609 12.96 18.10 -17.56
C MET A 609 14.01 18.33 -16.46
N ASN A 610 15.14 17.62 -16.49
CA ASN A 610 16.19 17.75 -15.49
C ASN A 610 17.11 18.98 -15.68
N TRP A 611 17.28 19.49 -16.91
CA TRP A 611 18.12 20.68 -17.20
C TRP A 611 17.72 21.96 -16.46
N GLY A 612 16.46 22.09 -16.03
CA GLY A 612 15.98 23.25 -15.27
C GLY A 612 16.37 23.25 -13.79
N ILE A 613 16.85 22.13 -13.24
CA ILE A 613 17.08 21.98 -11.80
C ILE A 613 18.48 22.51 -11.43
N LYS A 614 18.53 23.47 -10.51
CA LYS A 614 19.75 24.23 -10.17
C LYS A 614 20.95 23.37 -9.78
N ASP A 615 20.74 22.37 -8.94
CA ASP A 615 21.79 21.47 -8.45
C ASP A 615 22.30 20.50 -9.53
N LEU A 616 21.58 20.35 -10.65
CA LEU A 616 21.96 19.50 -11.77
C LEU A 616 22.77 20.22 -12.85
N LYS A 617 22.90 21.55 -12.80
CA LYS A 617 23.47 22.36 -13.91
C LYS A 617 24.86 21.92 -14.42
N ASP A 618 25.66 21.29 -13.56
CA ASP A 618 27.00 20.74 -13.85
C ASP A 618 27.06 19.20 -13.69
N LYS A 619 25.94 18.53 -13.44
CA LYS A 619 25.84 17.08 -13.19
C LYS A 619 25.34 16.36 -14.43
N SER A 620 25.93 15.22 -14.76
CA SER A 620 25.48 14.37 -15.87
C SER A 620 24.07 13.85 -15.64
N ILE A 621 23.28 13.81 -16.71
CA ILE A 621 21.96 13.18 -16.70
C ILE A 621 22.06 11.92 -17.55
N VAL A 622 22.09 10.78 -16.87
CA VAL A 622 22.14 9.44 -17.48
C VAL A 622 20.73 8.83 -17.48
N SER A 623 20.56 7.77 -18.26
CA SER A 623 19.28 7.06 -18.41
C SER A 623 19.54 5.57 -18.55
N PHE A 624 18.81 4.76 -17.79
CA PHE A 624 18.94 3.30 -17.70
C PHE A 624 17.57 2.69 -17.41
N SER A 625 17.41 1.39 -17.65
CA SER A 625 16.07 0.83 -17.82
C SER A 625 15.29 0.52 -16.55
N ASP A 626 15.89 0.25 -15.39
CA ASP A 626 15.23 -0.47 -14.28
C ASP A 626 14.63 -1.82 -14.75
N ALA A 627 15.43 -2.61 -15.50
CA ALA A 627 14.95 -3.87 -16.08
C ALA A 627 14.75 -4.98 -15.04
N HIS A 628 13.51 -5.09 -14.55
CA HIS A 628 13.00 -6.25 -13.82
C HIS A 628 12.76 -7.50 -14.73
N SER A 629 13.07 -7.44 -16.04
CA SER A 629 13.01 -8.58 -16.96
C SER A 629 13.85 -8.38 -18.22
N PHE A 630 14.44 -9.44 -18.74
CA PHE A 630 15.29 -9.46 -19.94
C PHE A 630 14.59 -9.09 -21.28
N TRP A 631 13.26 -9.02 -21.34
CA TRP A 631 12.55 -8.80 -22.62
C TRP A 631 12.90 -7.43 -23.25
N PRO A 632 13.01 -7.30 -24.59
CA PRO A 632 13.49 -6.09 -25.25
C PRO A 632 12.51 -4.90 -25.18
N PHE A 633 11.26 -5.14 -24.79
CA PHE A 633 10.29 -4.10 -24.43
C PHE A 633 10.40 -3.65 -22.95
N ARG A 634 11.45 -4.07 -22.22
CA ARG A 634 11.81 -3.64 -20.87
C ARG A 634 13.31 -3.32 -20.77
N LEU A 635 14.18 -4.27 -21.12
CA LEU A 635 15.63 -4.09 -21.25
C LEU A 635 15.93 -3.04 -22.33
N GLY A 636 16.78 -2.05 -22.03
CA GLY A 636 17.10 -0.94 -22.92
C GLY A 636 15.91 -0.07 -23.35
N ARG A 637 14.83 0.00 -22.56
CA ARG A 637 13.76 1.00 -22.78
C ARG A 637 14.23 2.43 -22.50
N GLU A 638 15.26 2.53 -21.67
CA GLU A 638 16.04 3.71 -21.28
C GLU A 638 17.50 3.23 -21.24
N ALA A 639 18.42 4.02 -21.80
CA ALA A 639 19.84 3.64 -21.96
C ALA A 639 20.72 4.87 -22.22
N THR A 640 22.02 4.79 -21.91
CA THR A 640 22.97 5.89 -22.13
C THR A 640 23.92 5.55 -23.28
N ILE A 641 24.12 6.51 -24.18
CA ILE A 641 24.96 6.40 -25.39
C ILE A 641 26.31 7.06 -25.10
N PHE A 642 27.32 6.23 -24.89
CA PHE A 642 28.71 6.61 -24.69
C PHE A 642 29.48 6.65 -26.01
N LYS A 643 30.61 7.35 -26.01
CA LYS A 643 31.69 7.08 -26.97
C LYS A 643 32.22 5.69 -26.70
N LYS A 644 32.58 4.95 -27.74
CA LYS A 644 33.13 3.59 -27.62
C LYS A 644 34.34 3.56 -26.69
N CYS A 645 34.26 2.71 -25.66
CA CYS A 645 35.29 2.47 -24.66
C CYS A 645 35.19 1.03 -24.15
N ASP A 646 36.29 0.51 -23.61
CA ASP A 646 36.49 -0.87 -23.18
C ASP A 646 37.04 -0.99 -21.74
N SER A 647 37.23 0.15 -21.06
CA SER A 647 37.60 0.27 -19.65
C SER A 647 36.52 0.94 -18.81
N TYR A 648 36.41 0.53 -17.55
CA TYR A 648 35.55 1.16 -16.55
C TYR A 648 35.99 2.60 -16.26
N SER A 649 37.30 2.86 -16.26
CA SER A 649 37.87 4.18 -16.01
C SER A 649 37.41 5.21 -17.05
N GLU A 650 37.41 4.89 -18.34
CA GLU A 650 36.92 5.79 -19.39
C GLU A 650 35.40 5.92 -19.37
N LEU A 651 34.66 4.83 -19.12
CA LEU A 651 33.20 4.87 -18.99
C LEU A 651 32.76 5.82 -17.86
N ILE A 652 33.36 5.68 -16.67
CA ILE A 652 33.08 6.56 -15.53
C ILE A 652 33.61 7.97 -15.77
N ARG A 653 34.75 8.16 -16.46
CA ARG A 653 35.22 9.49 -16.85
C ARG A 653 34.21 10.19 -17.77
N GLN A 654 33.61 9.47 -18.73
CA GLN A 654 32.53 10.01 -19.56
C GLN A 654 31.30 10.42 -18.75
N ILE A 655 30.97 9.69 -17.67
CA ILE A 655 29.91 10.09 -16.72
C ILE A 655 30.33 11.30 -15.90
N LYS A 656 31.52 11.30 -15.29
CA LYS A 656 32.03 12.36 -14.39
C LYS A 656 32.19 13.71 -15.11
N GLU A 657 32.66 13.70 -16.35
CA GLU A 657 32.90 14.90 -17.17
C GLU A 657 31.68 15.35 -18.00
N ASN A 658 30.58 14.59 -18.01
CA ASN A 658 29.48 14.76 -18.97
C ASN A 658 29.99 14.74 -20.43
N ASN A 659 30.79 13.72 -20.78
CA ASN A 659 31.53 13.58 -22.05
C ASN A 659 30.96 12.48 -22.98
N PHE A 660 29.94 11.73 -22.51
CA PHE A 660 29.13 10.81 -23.31
C PHE A 660 28.32 11.56 -24.41
N LEU A 661 27.66 10.82 -25.31
CA LEU A 661 27.04 11.37 -26.53
C LEU A 661 25.56 11.72 -26.35
N GLY A 662 24.82 10.90 -25.61
CA GLY A 662 23.39 11.11 -25.39
C GLY A 662 22.70 10.00 -24.61
N THR A 663 21.38 9.98 -24.64
CA THR A 663 20.53 8.94 -24.03
C THR A 663 19.40 8.49 -24.95
N VAL A 664 18.94 7.25 -24.76
CA VAL A 664 17.63 6.79 -25.21
C VAL A 664 16.69 6.90 -24.03
N GLU A 665 15.53 7.52 -24.22
CA GLU A 665 14.51 7.71 -23.18
C GLU A 665 13.19 7.07 -23.65
N THR A 666 12.41 6.48 -22.74
CA THR A 666 10.98 6.33 -22.98
C THR A 666 10.34 7.72 -22.86
N ASP A 667 9.26 8.01 -23.60
CA ASP A 667 8.52 9.26 -23.40
C ASP A 667 8.07 9.36 -21.93
N PRO A 668 8.44 10.43 -21.18
CA PRO A 668 8.02 10.59 -19.79
C PRO A 668 6.49 10.56 -19.63
N ALA A 669 5.73 10.95 -20.66
CA ALA A 669 4.27 10.83 -20.70
C ALA A 669 3.78 9.38 -20.60
N TYR A 670 4.58 8.38 -20.95
CA TYR A 670 4.28 6.97 -20.71
C TYR A 670 4.27 6.64 -19.20
N GLY A 671 5.00 7.42 -18.40
CA GLY A 671 5.09 7.28 -16.94
C GLY A 671 3.73 7.40 -16.23
N LYS A 672 3.48 6.47 -15.29
CA LYS A 672 2.22 6.32 -14.52
C LYS A 672 1.71 7.57 -13.79
N TYR A 673 2.58 8.54 -13.57
CA TYR A 673 2.34 9.73 -12.76
C TYR A 673 2.98 10.97 -13.43
N HIS A 674 3.01 11.02 -14.76
CA HIS A 674 3.61 12.16 -15.46
C HIS A 674 2.76 13.43 -15.32
N TRP A 675 1.48 13.34 -15.67
CA TRP A 675 0.52 14.45 -15.60
C TRP A 675 -0.24 14.51 -14.28
N ASP A 676 -0.69 15.72 -13.94
CA ASP A 676 -1.64 15.91 -12.86
C ASP A 676 -2.98 15.29 -13.23
N GLY A 677 -3.56 14.48 -12.34
CA GLY A 677 -4.78 13.78 -12.71
C GLY A 677 -5.57 13.15 -11.58
N HIS A 678 -6.75 12.67 -11.94
CA HIS A 678 -7.67 11.96 -11.05
C HIS A 678 -8.39 10.86 -11.84
N ARG A 679 -7.84 9.65 -11.79
CA ARG A 679 -8.24 8.46 -12.54
C ARG A 679 -9.73 8.18 -12.46
N ASN A 680 -10.29 8.32 -11.25
CA ASN A 680 -11.70 8.00 -10.98
C ASN A 680 -12.67 8.91 -11.78
N CYS A 681 -12.21 10.06 -12.30
CA CYS A 681 -12.97 10.94 -13.19
C CYS A 681 -12.49 10.91 -14.65
N LYS A 682 -11.53 10.04 -15.00
CA LYS A 682 -10.85 9.99 -16.30
C LYS A 682 -10.33 11.36 -16.76
N PHE A 683 -9.87 12.16 -15.81
CA PHE A 683 -9.40 13.52 -16.05
C PHE A 683 -7.91 13.65 -15.70
N SER A 684 -7.14 14.18 -16.65
CA SER A 684 -5.77 14.63 -16.47
C SER A 684 -5.53 15.97 -17.17
N CYS A 685 -4.47 16.66 -16.77
CA CYS A 685 -4.00 17.88 -17.43
C CYS A 685 -2.55 18.21 -17.06
N GLY A 686 -1.85 18.91 -17.95
CA GLY A 686 -0.55 19.48 -17.64
C GLY A 686 -0.60 20.62 -16.58
N PRO A 687 0.55 20.97 -15.98
CA PRO A 687 0.67 21.85 -14.80
C PRO A 687 0.03 23.23 -14.90
N ASP A 688 0.03 23.89 -16.04
CA ASP A 688 -0.61 25.21 -16.18
C ASP A 688 -2.13 25.14 -15.96
N LYS A 689 -2.75 24.03 -16.38
CA LYS A 689 -4.19 23.82 -16.25
C LYS A 689 -4.54 23.32 -14.86
N SER A 690 -3.71 22.51 -14.21
CA SER A 690 -3.90 22.18 -12.79
C SER A 690 -3.75 23.42 -11.91
N LYS A 691 -2.70 24.22 -12.09
CA LYS A 691 -2.47 25.49 -11.37
C LYS A 691 -3.65 26.46 -11.55
N LYS A 692 -4.16 26.67 -12.77
CA LYS A 692 -5.39 27.45 -13.04
C LYS A 692 -6.66 26.87 -12.40
N LEU A 693 -6.71 25.55 -12.18
CA LEU A 693 -7.78 24.86 -11.44
C LEU A 693 -7.51 24.76 -9.94
N ASN A 694 -6.49 25.45 -9.41
CA ASN A 694 -6.01 25.35 -8.02
C ASN A 694 -5.73 23.89 -7.58
N ASN A 695 -5.13 23.10 -8.47
CA ASN A 695 -4.86 21.67 -8.37
C ASN A 695 -6.10 20.83 -8.00
N LEU A 696 -7.24 21.12 -8.62
CA LEU A 696 -8.49 20.37 -8.50
C LEU A 696 -8.97 19.80 -9.83
N CYS A 697 -9.55 18.60 -9.80
CA CYS A 697 -10.27 18.02 -10.92
C CYS A 697 -11.52 18.88 -11.25
N PRO A 698 -11.73 19.33 -12.50
CA PRO A 698 -12.86 20.18 -12.84
C PRO A 698 -14.19 19.42 -12.76
N VAL A 699 -14.17 18.09 -12.91
CA VAL A 699 -15.34 17.20 -12.88
C VAL A 699 -15.89 17.04 -11.46
N CYS A 700 -15.04 16.74 -10.48
CA CYS A 700 -15.48 16.38 -9.12
C CYS A 700 -14.96 17.27 -8.00
N LYS A 701 -14.15 18.29 -8.32
CA LYS A 701 -13.50 19.24 -7.40
C LYS A 701 -12.64 18.60 -6.27
N LYS A 702 -12.30 17.31 -6.39
CA LYS A 702 -11.29 16.63 -5.53
C LYS A 702 -9.88 16.98 -6.05
N PRO A 703 -8.82 16.86 -5.21
CA PRO A 703 -7.45 17.16 -5.64
C PRO A 703 -7.01 16.29 -6.82
N LEU A 704 -6.13 16.85 -7.64
CA LEU A 704 -5.34 16.04 -8.57
C LEU A 704 -4.18 15.39 -7.79
N ILE A 705 -3.84 14.14 -8.13
CA ILE A 705 -2.51 13.61 -7.82
C ILE A 705 -1.53 14.41 -8.65
N ILE A 706 -0.53 15.01 -8.00
CA ILE A 706 0.46 15.86 -8.64
C ILE A 706 1.45 15.00 -9.42
N GLY A 707 1.64 15.33 -10.69
CA GLY A 707 2.52 14.61 -11.61
C GLY A 707 3.98 15.03 -11.51
N VAL A 708 4.88 14.20 -12.08
CA VAL A 708 6.32 14.49 -12.12
C VAL A 708 6.62 15.71 -13.00
N GLU A 709 5.85 15.97 -14.07
CA GLU A 709 5.96 17.22 -14.84
C GLU A 709 5.76 18.45 -13.94
N ASN A 710 4.77 18.42 -13.05
CA ASN A 710 4.48 19.54 -12.16
C ASN A 710 5.58 19.73 -11.10
N ARG A 711 6.08 18.63 -10.50
CA ARG A 711 7.20 18.68 -9.54
C ARG A 711 8.48 19.20 -10.18
N VAL A 712 8.76 18.84 -11.43
CA VAL A 712 9.88 19.43 -12.17
C VAL A 712 9.68 20.93 -12.32
N LEU A 713 8.49 21.39 -12.70
CA LEU A 713 8.14 22.81 -12.77
C LEU A 713 7.95 23.51 -11.39
N GLU A 714 8.20 22.82 -10.26
CA GLU A 714 8.39 23.43 -8.93
C GLU A 714 9.88 23.67 -8.63
N LEU A 715 10.78 22.86 -9.22
CA LEU A 715 12.23 22.90 -9.03
C LEU A 715 12.98 23.58 -10.19
N GLU A 716 12.29 23.84 -11.30
CA GLU A 716 12.82 24.53 -12.49
C GLU A 716 13.10 26.01 -12.21
N ASP A 717 14.36 26.41 -12.35
CA ASP A 717 14.78 27.81 -12.44
C ASP A 717 15.06 28.15 -13.91
N LYS A 718 14.14 28.92 -14.52
CA LYS A 718 14.19 29.31 -15.94
C LYS A 718 15.33 30.27 -16.29
N THR A 719 16.08 30.76 -15.31
CA THR A 719 17.30 31.55 -15.55
C THR A 719 18.52 30.66 -15.82
N ILE A 720 18.45 29.36 -15.54
CA ILE A 720 19.60 28.46 -15.59
C ILE A 720 19.82 27.92 -16.99
N ASN A 721 20.94 28.34 -17.60
CA ASN A 721 21.47 27.68 -18.78
C ASN A 721 22.35 26.49 -18.37
N TYR A 722 21.76 25.30 -18.26
CA TYR A 722 22.51 24.04 -18.15
C TYR A 722 23.54 23.94 -19.29
N ALA A 723 24.82 23.82 -18.95
CA ALA A 723 25.91 24.09 -19.89
C ALA A 723 26.07 23.01 -20.98
N ASN A 724 26.06 21.73 -20.57
CA ASN A 724 26.45 20.60 -21.41
C ASN A 724 25.25 19.72 -21.82
N LYS A 725 24.21 20.35 -22.40
CA LYS A 725 22.97 19.67 -22.83
C LYS A 725 23.28 18.56 -23.85
N LYS A 726 22.94 17.32 -23.52
CA LYS A 726 23.14 16.16 -24.40
C LYS A 726 21.96 15.92 -25.34
N LYS A 727 22.21 15.24 -26.45
CA LYS A 727 21.15 14.74 -27.32
C LYS A 727 20.43 13.60 -26.60
N TYR A 728 19.11 13.55 -26.70
CA TYR A 728 18.34 12.39 -26.26
C TYR A 728 17.39 11.94 -27.36
N PHE A 729 17.01 10.66 -27.33
CA PHE A 729 16.17 10.01 -28.32
C PHE A 729 14.95 9.42 -27.61
N THR A 730 13.83 10.12 -27.66
CA THR A 730 12.54 9.62 -27.15
C THR A 730 12.02 8.52 -28.06
N LEU A 731 12.01 7.27 -27.58
CA LEU A 731 11.59 6.08 -28.32
C LEU A 731 10.58 5.24 -27.53
N LEU A 732 9.57 4.73 -28.23
CA LEU A 732 8.81 3.56 -27.76
C LEU A 732 9.47 2.26 -28.29
N PRO A 733 9.40 1.13 -27.56
CA PRO A 733 9.92 -0.15 -28.05
C PRO A 733 9.25 -0.59 -29.36
N LEU A 734 10.00 -1.26 -30.24
CA LEU A 734 9.49 -1.66 -31.56
C LEU A 734 8.26 -2.58 -31.48
N HIS A 735 8.14 -3.39 -30.42
CA HIS A 735 6.94 -4.19 -30.12
C HIS A 735 5.66 -3.32 -30.02
N GLU A 736 5.75 -2.14 -29.41
CA GLU A 736 4.63 -1.21 -29.29
C GLU A 736 4.29 -0.60 -30.67
N ILE A 737 5.31 -0.23 -31.45
CA ILE A 737 5.14 0.32 -32.80
C ILE A 737 4.44 -0.67 -33.74
N ILE A 738 4.83 -1.95 -33.70
CA ILE A 738 4.18 -3.02 -34.44
C ILE A 738 2.74 -3.21 -33.97
N ALA A 739 2.51 -3.25 -32.65
CA ALA A 739 1.16 -3.40 -32.08
C ALA A 739 0.21 -2.27 -32.50
N LEU A 740 0.68 -1.02 -32.50
CA LEU A 740 -0.05 0.16 -32.99
C LEU A 740 -0.35 0.09 -34.49
N SER A 741 0.59 -0.42 -35.30
CA SER A 741 0.36 -0.56 -36.74
C SER A 741 -0.70 -1.63 -37.05
N ILE A 742 -0.60 -2.81 -36.44
CA ILE A 742 -1.51 -3.93 -36.74
C ILE A 742 -2.81 -3.95 -35.91
N GLY A 743 -2.97 -3.02 -34.96
CA GLY A 743 -4.12 -2.96 -34.06
C GLY A 743 -4.17 -4.12 -33.06
N ALA A 744 -3.01 -4.60 -32.59
CA ALA A 744 -2.95 -5.69 -31.62
C ALA A 744 -3.41 -5.23 -30.23
N SER A 745 -4.15 -6.08 -29.52
CA SER A 745 -4.64 -5.79 -28.16
C SER A 745 -3.56 -5.84 -27.07
N ASN A 746 -2.35 -6.29 -27.40
CA ASN A 746 -1.16 -6.22 -26.55
C ASN A 746 0.14 -6.39 -27.38
N MET A 747 1.22 -5.80 -26.89
CA MET A 747 2.56 -5.85 -27.49
C MET A 747 3.21 -7.24 -27.44
N GLU A 748 2.73 -8.16 -26.60
CA GLU A 748 3.31 -9.49 -26.37
C GLU A 748 2.72 -10.58 -27.29
N SER A 749 1.78 -10.22 -28.17
CA SER A 749 1.04 -11.19 -28.99
C SER A 749 1.89 -11.85 -30.09
N ASN A 750 1.60 -13.11 -30.42
CA ASN A 750 2.34 -13.86 -31.45
C ASN A 750 2.41 -13.14 -32.81
N LYS A 751 1.39 -12.33 -33.17
CA LYS A 751 1.41 -11.52 -34.41
C LYS A 751 2.48 -10.43 -34.38
N VAL A 752 2.65 -9.77 -33.23
CA VAL A 752 3.73 -8.78 -33.02
C VAL A 752 5.09 -9.47 -33.08
N TRP A 753 5.25 -10.60 -32.38
CA TRP A 753 6.49 -11.37 -32.37
C TRP A 753 6.94 -11.86 -33.75
N VAL A 754 6.03 -12.31 -34.63
CA VAL A 754 6.37 -12.73 -35.99
C VAL A 754 6.98 -11.57 -36.79
N ILE A 755 6.34 -10.40 -36.77
CA ILE A 755 6.83 -9.20 -37.48
C ILE A 755 8.13 -8.69 -36.85
N TYR A 756 8.23 -8.71 -35.53
CA TYR A 756 9.44 -8.31 -34.80
C TYR A 756 10.64 -9.18 -35.17
N ASN A 757 10.47 -10.51 -35.15
CA ASN A 757 11.56 -11.44 -35.42
C ASN A 757 12.06 -11.35 -36.88
N GLU A 758 11.16 -11.15 -37.85
CA GLU A 758 11.56 -10.94 -39.25
C GLU A 758 12.26 -9.59 -39.44
N LEU A 759 11.81 -8.51 -38.79
CA LEU A 759 12.51 -7.22 -38.79
C LEU A 759 13.91 -7.31 -38.16
N ILE A 760 14.06 -8.02 -37.03
CA ILE A 760 15.37 -8.24 -36.38
C ILE A 760 16.29 -9.09 -37.26
N LYS A 761 15.75 -10.07 -37.99
CA LYS A 761 16.48 -10.91 -38.95
C LYS A 761 16.95 -10.11 -40.18
N ASP A 762 16.15 -9.17 -40.67
CA ASP A 762 16.49 -8.32 -41.82
C ASP A 762 17.42 -7.15 -41.49
N PHE A 763 17.33 -6.59 -40.27
CA PHE A 763 18.01 -5.35 -39.89
C PHE A 763 18.90 -5.47 -38.63
N GLY A 764 19.15 -6.68 -38.16
CA GLY A 764 20.10 -7.03 -37.10
C GLY A 764 19.61 -6.79 -35.66
N ASN A 765 19.18 -5.58 -35.31
CA ASN A 765 18.76 -5.23 -33.94
C ASN A 765 17.75 -4.08 -33.87
N GLU A 766 17.05 -3.98 -32.73
CA GLU A 766 15.95 -3.03 -32.51
C GLU A 766 16.39 -1.57 -32.59
N PHE A 767 17.51 -1.18 -31.98
CA PHE A 767 17.99 0.21 -32.06
C PHE A 767 18.41 0.61 -33.47
N ASN A 768 19.01 -0.29 -34.27
CA ASN A 768 19.30 -0.02 -35.68
C ASN A 768 18.00 0.28 -36.47
N ILE A 769 16.95 -0.53 -36.29
CA ILE A 769 15.63 -0.31 -36.89
C ILE A 769 15.03 1.02 -36.44
N LEU A 770 15.05 1.30 -35.14
CA LEU A 770 14.42 2.50 -34.59
C LEU A 770 15.19 3.80 -34.89
N LEU A 771 16.52 3.78 -35.00
CA LEU A 771 17.35 4.99 -35.09
C LEU A 771 18.02 5.22 -36.44
N ASN A 772 18.24 4.18 -37.25
CA ASN A 772 19.16 4.24 -38.40
C ASN A 772 18.50 3.88 -39.76
N VAL A 773 17.96 2.66 -39.91
CA VAL A 773 17.49 2.08 -41.20
C VAL A 773 16.64 3.07 -42.01
N SER A 774 16.92 3.24 -43.31
CA SER A 774 16.23 4.23 -44.14
C SER A 774 14.74 3.91 -44.33
N LEU A 775 13.92 4.92 -44.67
CA LEU A 775 12.51 4.68 -45.00
C LEU A 775 12.38 3.75 -46.21
N ASP A 776 13.23 3.91 -47.22
CA ASP A 776 13.18 3.13 -48.45
C ASP A 776 13.58 1.66 -48.20
N ASP A 777 14.47 1.39 -47.24
CA ASP A 777 14.82 0.03 -46.84
C ASP A 777 13.72 -0.63 -45.99
N LEU A 778 13.05 0.12 -45.11
CA LEU A 778 11.86 -0.37 -44.41
C LEU A 778 10.74 -0.73 -45.42
N LEU A 779 10.48 0.13 -46.40
CA LEU A 779 9.45 -0.08 -47.44
C LEU A 779 9.71 -1.29 -48.35
N LYS A 780 10.95 -1.79 -48.43
CA LYS A 780 11.28 -3.05 -49.15
C LYS A 780 10.86 -4.31 -48.37
N LYS A 781 10.55 -4.19 -47.06
CA LYS A 781 10.37 -5.33 -46.14
C LYS A 781 9.04 -5.35 -45.40
N ILE A 782 8.45 -4.18 -45.12
CA ILE A 782 7.21 -4.03 -44.35
C ILE A 782 6.27 -3.01 -45.01
N ASP A 783 5.01 -3.02 -44.56
CA ASP A 783 3.98 -2.12 -45.06
C ASP A 783 4.28 -0.63 -44.76
N ASP A 784 3.76 0.24 -45.62
CA ASP A 784 3.94 1.69 -45.56
C ASP A 784 3.53 2.31 -44.21
N LYS A 785 2.47 1.78 -43.57
CA LYS A 785 2.00 2.27 -42.28
C LYS A 785 3.01 1.96 -41.17
N LEU A 786 3.51 0.73 -41.09
CA LEU A 786 4.53 0.34 -40.12
C LEU A 786 5.86 1.08 -40.38
N ALA A 787 6.29 1.19 -41.64
CA ALA A 787 7.51 1.89 -42.01
C ALA A 787 7.46 3.38 -41.59
N ARG A 788 6.37 4.09 -41.91
CA ARG A 788 6.16 5.48 -41.50
C ARG A 788 6.00 5.63 -39.99
N LEU A 789 5.45 4.64 -39.27
CA LEU A 789 5.37 4.66 -37.81
C LEU A 789 6.74 4.50 -37.14
N ILE A 790 7.64 3.68 -37.69
CA ILE A 790 9.03 3.59 -37.21
C ILE A 790 9.75 4.93 -37.39
N ILE A 791 9.62 5.59 -38.55
CA ILE A 791 10.16 6.94 -38.76
C ILE A 791 9.50 7.98 -37.83
N LYS A 792 8.20 7.87 -37.56
CA LYS A 792 7.49 8.75 -36.61
C LYS A 792 8.00 8.56 -35.17
N ASN A 793 8.35 7.33 -34.78
CA ASN A 793 8.99 7.02 -33.50
C ASN A 793 10.40 7.65 -33.42
N ARG A 794 11.23 7.42 -34.45
CA ARG A 794 12.60 7.97 -34.57
C ARG A 794 12.68 9.48 -34.39
N LEU A 795 11.65 10.19 -34.87
CA LEU A 795 11.56 11.65 -34.81
C LEU A 795 10.96 12.17 -33.49
N GLY A 796 10.62 11.32 -32.52
CA GLY A 796 9.91 11.71 -31.29
C GLY A 796 8.51 12.27 -31.55
N LYS A 797 7.84 11.83 -32.61
CA LYS A 797 6.58 12.40 -33.12
C LYS A 797 5.34 11.51 -32.92
N ILE A 798 5.48 10.36 -32.26
CA ILE A 798 4.31 9.60 -31.77
C ILE A 798 3.73 10.34 -30.58
N LYS A 799 2.40 10.49 -30.55
CA LYS A 799 1.74 11.14 -29.42
C LYS A 799 1.55 10.09 -28.32
N VAL A 800 2.22 10.25 -27.18
CA VAL A 800 1.81 9.52 -25.98
C VAL A 800 0.80 10.36 -25.22
N LYS A 801 -0.40 9.81 -25.03
CA LYS A 801 -1.39 10.36 -24.12
C LYS A 801 -0.91 10.19 -22.69
N PRO A 802 -0.69 11.27 -21.93
CA PRO A 802 0.08 11.14 -20.69
C PRO A 802 -0.61 10.34 -19.59
N GLY A 803 0.19 9.51 -18.92
CA GLY A 803 -0.17 8.75 -17.73
C GLY A 803 -0.30 9.62 -16.48
N TYR A 804 -1.20 9.22 -15.58
CA TYR A 804 -1.61 9.98 -14.41
C TYR A 804 -2.28 9.08 -13.36
N ASP A 805 -2.19 9.45 -12.08
CA ASP A 805 -2.86 8.76 -10.96
C ASP A 805 -2.72 7.20 -11.02
N GLY A 806 -1.54 6.75 -11.47
CA GLY A 806 -1.14 5.35 -11.58
C GLY A 806 -1.58 4.62 -12.86
N GLU A 807 -2.09 5.31 -13.89
CA GLU A 807 -2.29 4.76 -15.23
C GLU A 807 -1.09 5.09 -16.11
N TYR A 808 -0.51 4.09 -16.77
CA TYR A 808 0.50 4.33 -17.81
C TYR A 808 -0.09 5.23 -18.90
N GLY A 809 0.77 6.00 -19.56
CA GLY A 809 0.41 6.65 -20.82
C GLY A 809 0.13 5.61 -21.91
N VAL A 810 -0.54 6.06 -22.97
CA VAL A 810 -0.91 5.20 -24.11
C VAL A 810 -0.49 5.90 -25.39
N ALA A 811 0.22 5.20 -26.27
CA ALA A 811 0.57 5.74 -27.58
C ALA A 811 -0.68 5.82 -28.49
N GLU A 812 -0.87 6.97 -29.12
CA GLU A 812 -1.98 7.26 -30.03
C GLU A 812 -1.42 7.62 -31.43
N LEU A 813 -2.13 7.19 -32.49
CA LEU A 813 -1.72 7.31 -33.89
C LEU A 813 -1.81 8.76 -34.42
#